data_AF-A0A7X5R5V4-F1
#
_entry.id   AF-A0A7X5R5V4-F1
#
_cell.length_a   1.000
_cell.length_b   1.000
_cell.length_c   1.000
_cell.angle_alpha   90.00
_cell.angle_beta   90.00
_cell.angle_gamma   90.00
#
_symmetry.space_group_name_H-M   'P 1'
#
loop_
_entity.id
_entity.type
_entity.pdbx_description
1 polymer ?
#
loop_
_entity_poly.entity_id
_entity_poly.type
_entity_poly.pdbx_seq_one_letter_code
_entity_poly.pdbx_strand_id
1 'polypeptide(L)'
;MKNIIRVILFSAFLTLFSYAASAEPVTYQGCLPPEVNTEFQTMSADEPQKPLTHQKLLTILIEFNDVKIKMGSDFWNKEMFDTTPGKLSVVNYWKENSNGLDIFEPADTSGIEVGRKGTVSYEDYTDIAYEIIARADGVVRISLDIPHPTPTGSEGKNGLHKAVIMVIGALEENDFDFTAEKSHIVTIFAGYGQSIAQGTVGKGHFRAYTSATGVETPGGIMLDPYTAQPEMYSLDIHDGIGTICHELGHSVFKLPDLYFSELPVGPSDGLCNYSLMSIGCWGRRYDPTDWNKNYNDPYAAQRGHVPSHLDPWCKIKCGFVTPELVVSDWDGNISSISDTVTDSKYNIIKVMSKADPKQYFLIENRQLAGFDKGLEELNSWSNYPYENIFNGGILIYHIDENVNYNHNNDAEMHLFMNIERSNNGDVYDPKPHIWAYLNKDGRNRFNHETAPNSNFHQAKSRGEKCSSLKDCHPQTVESGISIEVLDESSPSMRVRVNVDDEYKIAENGQTFSDVFPDINFCNAVIDILKKDDSIERNPNDVISTEDWLKILLIERLSLNDCNIEDLTGIQNFSKLQTLYCRNNKLTKLDLSKNPMLMNLSCSNNELTELDITKCEKLLYFHCENNLLKKLDVSGNTNLVQLYCFGNQLEELNLKNNFDLGTLHCYDNYMGDNYEVSIDKFDDFDKVFGKPESSRFKYSPQKTLGWKYECENLSADGNITVSYDRLTVSDFDVTLALYKDNRLINLSVGNRGEKSASLVLPKEFESENGWSVKAFVWDGVSSMLPLDGAFEKEL
;
A
#
# COMPACT_ATOMS: atom_id res chain seq x y z
N MET A 1 36.75 35.87 -16.99
CA MET A 1 36.72 34.81 -15.96
C MET A 1 35.35 34.14 -15.74
N LYS A 2 34.20 34.69 -16.19
CA LYS A 2 32.91 33.94 -16.20
C LYS A 2 32.67 33.05 -17.44
N ASN A 3 33.55 33.07 -18.46
CA ASN A 3 33.45 32.23 -19.67
C ASN A 3 34.51 31.12 -19.79
N ILE A 4 35.31 30.85 -18.74
CA ILE A 4 36.31 29.75 -18.74
C ILE A 4 35.86 28.58 -17.84
N ILE A 5 34.87 28.78 -16.96
CA ILE A 5 34.31 27.71 -16.11
C ILE A 5 33.20 26.92 -16.82
N ARG A 6 32.57 27.48 -17.87
CA ARG A 6 31.54 26.76 -18.67
C ARG A 6 32.11 25.77 -19.70
N VAL A 7 33.40 25.83 -20.01
CA VAL A 7 34.03 24.93 -21.01
C VAL A 7 34.73 23.72 -20.36
N ILE A 8 35.03 23.79 -19.05
CA ILE A 8 35.67 22.68 -18.32
C ILE A 8 34.64 21.70 -17.72
N LEU A 9 33.39 22.11 -17.53
CA LEU A 9 32.31 21.24 -17.04
C LEU A 9 31.54 20.49 -18.15
N PHE A 10 31.80 20.79 -19.43
CA PHE A 10 31.15 20.10 -20.57
C PHE A 10 32.06 19.04 -21.23
N SER A 11 33.35 18.99 -20.90
CA SER A 11 34.31 18.02 -21.45
C SER A 11 34.56 16.79 -20.55
N ALA A 12 33.91 16.71 -19.38
CA ALA A 12 33.99 15.55 -18.49
C ALA A 12 32.74 14.64 -18.52
N PHE A 13 31.69 15.04 -19.24
CA PHE A 13 30.42 14.28 -19.35
C PHE A 13 30.26 13.53 -20.68
N LEU A 14 31.26 13.54 -21.57
CA LEU A 14 31.20 12.92 -22.90
C LEU A 14 32.30 11.89 -23.20
N THR A 15 32.97 11.38 -22.15
CA THR A 15 34.00 10.32 -22.26
C THR A 15 33.66 9.08 -21.45
N LEU A 16 32.37 8.70 -21.38
CA LEU A 16 31.93 7.44 -20.77
C LEU A 16 30.84 6.67 -21.53
N PHE A 17 30.55 7.02 -22.79
CA PHE A 17 29.71 6.19 -23.68
C PHE A 17 30.26 6.18 -25.11
N SER A 18 31.36 5.45 -25.32
CA SER A 18 31.80 5.04 -26.66
C SER A 18 32.78 3.85 -26.57
N TYR A 19 32.26 2.70 -26.16
CA TYR A 19 32.80 1.34 -26.33
C TYR A 19 31.66 0.46 -25.79
N ALA A 20 30.98 -0.42 -26.50
CA ALA A 20 31.45 -1.35 -27.50
C ALA A 20 30.29 -1.81 -28.41
N ALA A 21 30.58 -1.92 -29.70
CA ALA A 21 29.87 -2.79 -30.63
C ALA A 21 30.94 -3.68 -31.28
N SER A 22 31.07 -4.93 -30.79
CA SER A 22 31.51 -6.12 -31.54
C SER A 22 32.02 -7.21 -30.58
N ALA A 23 31.22 -8.24 -30.32
CA ALA A 23 31.67 -9.63 -30.11
C ALA A 23 30.46 -10.56 -29.87
N GLU A 24 30.53 -11.74 -30.46
CA GLU A 24 29.59 -12.88 -30.44
C GLU A 24 29.36 -13.50 -29.03
N PRO A 25 28.37 -14.41 -28.85
CA PRO A 25 27.72 -14.63 -27.56
C PRO A 25 28.51 -15.57 -26.65
N VAL A 26 28.62 -15.19 -25.38
CA VAL A 26 29.07 -16.07 -24.30
C VAL A 26 27.92 -16.21 -23.30
N THR A 27 27.38 -17.42 -23.19
CA THR A 27 26.46 -17.86 -22.15
C THR A 27 27.07 -17.65 -20.77
N TYR A 28 26.42 -16.93 -19.85
CA TYR A 28 26.49 -17.22 -18.41
C TYR A 28 25.31 -16.60 -17.62
N GLN A 29 24.85 -17.38 -16.65
CA GLN A 29 23.85 -17.11 -15.62
C GLN A 29 24.23 -15.92 -14.71
N GLY A 30 23.22 -15.27 -14.12
CA GLY A 30 23.34 -14.62 -12.81
C GLY A 30 23.03 -13.12 -12.75
N CYS A 31 21.98 -12.81 -11.98
CA CYS A 31 21.76 -11.62 -11.15
C CYS A 31 21.69 -10.21 -11.78
N LEU A 32 20.56 -9.57 -11.47
CA LEU A 32 20.16 -8.18 -11.71
C LEU A 32 21.19 -7.16 -11.20
N PRO A 33 21.41 -6.02 -11.89
CA PRO A 33 22.10 -4.87 -11.33
C PRO A 33 21.15 -3.99 -10.48
N PRO A 34 21.68 -3.32 -9.43
CA PRO A 34 20.91 -2.45 -8.53
C PRO A 34 20.87 -1.02 -9.05
N GLU A 35 19.79 -0.27 -8.77
CA GLU A 35 19.66 1.21 -8.71
C GLU A 35 18.16 1.60 -8.86
N VAL A 36 17.53 2.57 -8.19
CA VAL A 36 17.90 3.73 -7.38
C VAL A 36 16.74 3.96 -6.39
N ASN A 37 17.04 4.21 -5.11
CA ASN A 37 16.06 4.69 -4.13
C ASN A 37 15.71 6.16 -4.41
N THR A 38 14.46 6.42 -4.79
CA THR A 38 13.82 7.73 -4.60
C THR A 38 12.66 7.55 -3.64
N GLU A 39 12.85 8.04 -2.41
CA GLU A 39 11.89 7.99 -1.32
C GLU A 39 10.62 8.77 -1.67
N PHE A 40 9.55 8.03 -1.95
CA PHE A 40 8.19 8.40 -1.57
C PHE A 40 7.79 7.46 -0.44
N GLN A 41 7.86 7.91 0.82
CA GLN A 41 7.26 7.20 1.95
C GLN A 41 5.74 7.31 1.86
N THR A 42 5.14 6.43 1.07
CA THR A 42 3.84 5.86 1.39
C THR A 42 4.13 4.64 2.26
N MET A 43 3.63 4.60 3.49
CA MET A 43 3.70 3.41 4.34
C MET A 43 3.18 2.22 3.55
N SER A 44 4.06 1.28 3.17
CA SER A 44 3.63 0.01 2.61
C SER A 44 2.96 -0.76 3.74
N ALA A 45 1.66 -1.03 3.57
CA ALA A 45 1.06 -2.18 4.22
C ALA A 45 1.76 -3.45 3.71
N ASP A 46 1.90 -4.41 4.60
CA ASP A 46 2.06 -5.84 4.30
C ASP A 46 3.46 -6.36 3.91
N GLU A 47 4.31 -6.55 4.93
CA GLU A 47 4.93 -7.87 5.13
C GLU A 47 4.58 -8.33 6.56
N PRO A 48 4.18 -9.59 6.79
CA PRO A 48 4.10 -10.14 8.14
C PRO A 48 5.50 -10.04 8.74
N GLN A 49 5.69 -9.15 9.72
CA GLN A 49 6.97 -9.09 10.41
C GLN A 49 7.21 -10.45 11.08
N LYS A 50 8.39 -11.05 10.88
CA LYS A 50 8.83 -12.14 11.73
C LYS A 50 8.71 -11.67 13.19
N PRO A 51 8.09 -12.46 14.09
CA PRO A 51 7.83 -11.99 15.45
C PRO A 51 9.14 -11.60 16.13
N LEU A 52 9.17 -10.40 16.71
CA LEU A 52 10.27 -9.96 17.55
C LEU A 52 10.35 -10.86 18.78
N THR A 53 11.53 -11.38 19.09
CA THR A 53 11.78 -12.16 20.30
C THR A 53 13.01 -11.64 21.03
N HIS A 54 13.11 -11.92 22.33
CA HIS A 54 14.25 -11.56 23.18
C HIS A 54 14.63 -10.08 23.12
N GLN A 55 13.63 -9.20 23.12
CA GLN A 55 13.83 -7.76 23.19
C GLN A 55 14.16 -7.38 24.64
N LYS A 56 15.28 -6.69 24.86
CA LYS A 56 15.66 -6.26 26.19
C LYS A 56 14.87 -5.02 26.63
N LEU A 57 14.36 -5.02 27.85
CA LEU A 57 13.72 -3.86 28.47
C LEU A 57 14.57 -3.33 29.62
N LEU A 58 14.80 -2.02 29.63
CA LEU A 58 15.38 -1.31 30.76
C LEU A 58 14.32 -0.39 31.38
N THR A 59 13.94 -0.68 32.62
CA THR A 59 12.98 0.12 33.39
C THR A 59 13.72 1.08 34.31
N ILE A 60 13.54 2.38 34.10
CA ILE A 60 14.19 3.43 34.89
C ILE A 60 13.14 4.11 35.78
N LEU A 61 13.26 3.95 37.10
CA LEU A 61 12.45 4.66 38.09
C LEU A 61 13.10 6.00 38.38
N ILE A 62 12.42 7.10 38.05
CA ILE A 62 12.95 8.46 38.15
C ILE A 62 12.26 9.18 39.28
N GLU A 63 13.04 9.65 40.26
CA GLU A 63 12.56 10.49 41.35
C GLU A 63 13.28 11.84 41.42
N PHE A 64 12.63 12.77 42.10
CA PHE A 64 13.03 14.17 42.21
C PHE A 64 13.29 14.54 43.66
N ASN A 65 13.79 15.76 43.93
CA ASN A 65 14.08 16.17 45.30
C ASN A 65 12.82 16.44 46.15
N ASP A 66 11.69 16.73 45.50
CA ASP A 66 10.40 17.04 46.11
C ASP A 66 9.34 15.93 45.95
N VAL A 67 9.48 15.06 44.93
CA VAL A 67 8.57 13.93 44.67
C VAL A 67 9.35 12.63 44.56
N LYS A 68 9.03 11.67 45.44
CA LYS A 68 9.76 10.40 45.61
C LYS A 68 8.97 9.20 45.13
N ILE A 69 9.68 8.22 44.55
CA ILE A 69 9.14 6.91 44.20
C ILE A 69 8.64 6.22 45.48
N LYS A 70 7.41 5.73 45.47
CA LYS A 70 6.75 5.01 46.57
C LYS A 70 6.97 3.49 46.51
N MET A 71 6.98 2.91 45.32
CA MET A 71 7.09 1.48 45.07
C MET A 71 8.53 1.14 44.70
N GLY A 72 9.17 0.24 45.46
CA GLY A 72 10.59 -0.07 45.31
C GLY A 72 10.96 -0.81 44.01
N SER A 73 12.26 -0.92 43.70
CA SER A 73 12.76 -1.61 42.51
C SER A 73 12.33 -3.09 42.43
N ASP A 74 12.28 -3.81 43.55
CA ASP A 74 11.82 -5.20 43.59
C ASP A 74 10.32 -5.35 43.26
N PHE A 75 9.53 -4.31 43.53
CA PHE A 75 8.12 -4.30 43.16
C PHE A 75 7.99 -4.17 41.65
N TRP A 76 8.61 -3.14 41.06
CA TRP A 76 8.56 -2.91 39.63
C TRP A 76 9.25 -4.02 38.82
N ASN A 77 10.28 -4.67 39.35
CA ASN A 77 10.86 -5.85 38.72
C ASN A 77 9.84 -6.98 38.58
N LYS A 78 8.96 -7.20 39.58
CA LYS A 78 7.89 -8.21 39.48
C LYS A 78 6.81 -7.81 38.49
N GLU A 79 6.36 -6.56 38.53
CA GLU A 79 5.36 -6.04 37.57
C GLU A 79 5.86 -6.14 36.13
N MET A 80 7.17 -5.95 35.89
CA MET A 80 7.74 -6.02 34.56
C MET A 80 8.09 -7.46 34.14
N PHE A 81 8.75 -8.23 35.01
CA PHE A 81 9.53 -9.42 34.63
C PHE A 81 9.16 -10.73 35.35
N ASP A 82 8.10 -10.79 36.18
CA ASP A 82 7.68 -12.06 36.77
C ASP A 82 7.13 -13.00 35.69
N THR A 83 7.84 -14.08 35.39
CA THR A 83 7.48 -15.08 34.37
C THR A 83 6.64 -16.23 34.92
N THR A 84 6.23 -16.17 36.19
CA THR A 84 5.38 -17.20 36.80
C THR A 84 4.02 -17.21 36.09
N PRO A 85 3.54 -18.35 35.54
CA PRO A 85 2.28 -18.41 34.82
C PRO A 85 1.10 -17.84 35.61
N GLY A 86 0.29 -17.00 34.96
CA GLY A 86 -0.89 -16.35 35.55
C GLY A 86 -0.61 -15.14 36.44
N LYS A 87 0.66 -14.71 36.58
CA LYS A 87 0.99 -13.43 37.21
C LYS A 87 0.74 -12.28 36.26
N LEU A 88 0.20 -11.18 36.80
CA LEU A 88 -0.06 -9.95 36.09
C LEU A 88 1.26 -9.18 35.92
N SER A 89 2.05 -9.57 34.92
CA SER A 89 3.31 -8.90 34.57
C SER A 89 3.35 -8.55 33.09
N VAL A 90 4.18 -7.57 32.73
CA VAL A 90 4.38 -7.15 31.34
C VAL A 90 4.89 -8.32 30.48
N VAL A 91 5.89 -9.07 30.94
CA VAL A 91 6.40 -10.23 30.20
C VAL A 91 5.33 -11.30 29.96
N ASN A 92 4.50 -11.62 30.97
CA ASN A 92 3.44 -12.60 30.81
C ASN A 92 2.34 -12.11 29.87
N TYR A 93 1.98 -10.82 29.92
CA TYR A 93 1.00 -10.22 29.02
C TYR A 93 1.40 -10.42 27.55
N TRP A 94 2.63 -10.07 27.22
CA TRP A 94 3.13 -10.20 25.85
C TRP A 94 3.36 -11.65 25.43
N LYS A 95 3.77 -12.51 26.37
CA LYS A 95 3.89 -13.96 26.13
C LYS A 95 2.53 -14.60 25.82
N GLU A 96 1.48 -14.20 26.52
CA GLU A 96 0.12 -14.69 26.28
C GLU A 96 -0.41 -14.24 24.90
N ASN A 97 -0.29 -12.95 24.57
CA ASN A 97 -0.70 -12.42 23.26
C ASN A 97 0.07 -13.02 22.07
N SER A 98 1.33 -13.41 22.29
CA SER A 98 2.21 -13.97 21.27
C SER A 98 2.16 -15.49 21.15
N ASN A 99 1.15 -16.13 21.75
CA ASN A 99 0.99 -17.58 21.72
C ASN A 99 2.21 -18.34 22.29
N GLY A 100 2.83 -17.76 23.34
CA GLY A 100 3.90 -18.37 24.12
C GLY A 100 5.32 -17.92 23.79
N LEU A 101 5.52 -16.94 22.91
CA LEU A 101 6.87 -16.43 22.59
C LEU A 101 7.45 -15.61 23.75
N ASP A 102 8.74 -15.76 24.00
CA ASP A 102 9.49 -14.93 24.94
C ASP A 102 9.88 -13.62 24.24
N ILE A 103 8.97 -12.64 24.32
CA ILE A 103 9.12 -11.34 23.66
C ILE A 103 10.12 -10.45 24.39
N PHE A 104 9.97 -10.32 25.70
CA PHE A 104 10.72 -9.36 26.52
C PHE A 104 11.55 -10.06 27.60
N GLU A 105 12.75 -9.55 27.81
CA GLU A 105 13.66 -9.96 28.88
C GLU A 105 14.30 -8.73 29.55
N PRO A 106 14.73 -8.83 30.83
CA PRO A 106 15.37 -7.71 31.51
C PRO A 106 16.73 -7.38 30.86
N ALA A 107 17.04 -6.08 30.76
CA ALA A 107 18.38 -5.61 30.46
C ALA A 107 19.35 -5.95 31.61
N ASP A 108 20.62 -6.21 31.29
CA ASP A 108 21.64 -6.51 32.29
C ASP A 108 22.02 -5.24 33.08
N THR A 109 21.52 -5.14 34.30
CA THR A 109 21.82 -4.04 35.25
C THR A 109 22.87 -4.44 36.28
N SER A 110 23.50 -5.61 36.14
CA SER A 110 24.43 -6.19 37.13
C SER A 110 25.75 -5.40 37.29
N GLY A 111 26.10 -4.58 36.29
CA GLY A 111 27.25 -3.66 36.34
C GLY A 111 27.00 -2.36 37.13
N ILE A 112 25.74 -1.96 37.35
CA ILE A 112 25.41 -0.65 37.92
C ILE A 112 25.65 -0.62 39.44
N GLU A 113 26.41 0.37 39.92
CA GLU A 113 26.73 0.54 41.35
C GLU A 113 25.65 1.33 42.11
N VAL A 114 25.02 0.71 43.10
CA VAL A 114 24.04 1.37 43.98
C VAL A 114 24.75 2.28 44.98
N GLY A 115 24.22 3.49 45.19
CA GLY A 115 24.78 4.52 46.05
C GLY A 115 25.77 5.44 45.34
N ARG A 116 26.08 5.17 44.07
CA ARG A 116 26.93 6.05 43.25
C ARG A 116 26.25 7.40 43.06
N LYS A 117 27.04 8.47 43.24
CA LYS A 117 26.62 9.87 43.08
C LYS A 117 27.49 10.53 42.01
N GLY A 118 26.90 11.44 41.27
CA GLY A 118 27.59 12.22 40.24
C GLY A 118 26.82 13.48 39.89
N THR A 119 27.23 14.13 38.81
CA THR A 119 26.56 15.31 38.26
C THR A 119 26.36 15.12 36.77
N VAL A 120 25.15 15.38 36.28
CA VAL A 120 24.84 15.40 34.84
C VAL A 120 24.43 16.81 34.41
N SER A 121 24.66 17.13 33.13
CA SER A 121 24.21 18.38 32.53
C SER A 121 23.53 18.11 31.20
N TYR A 122 22.42 18.81 30.93
CA TYR A 122 21.73 18.79 29.65
C TYR A 122 20.96 20.09 29.43
N GLU A 123 21.22 20.76 28.30
CA GLU A 123 20.65 22.08 27.96
C GLU A 123 20.78 23.11 29.11
N ASP A 124 19.65 23.51 29.69
CA ASP A 124 19.52 24.49 30.78
C ASP A 124 19.66 23.87 32.18
N TYR A 125 19.81 22.55 32.27
CA TYR A 125 20.16 21.84 33.50
C TYR A 125 21.68 21.65 33.56
N THR A 126 22.34 22.38 34.45
CA THR A 126 23.80 22.33 34.62
C THR A 126 24.18 21.80 35.99
N ASP A 127 25.13 20.87 36.04
CA ASP A 127 25.69 20.27 37.24
C ASP A 127 24.63 19.70 38.20
N ILE A 128 23.60 19.07 37.63
CA ILE A 128 22.52 18.44 38.41
C ILE A 128 23.05 17.20 39.09
N ALA A 129 23.02 17.19 40.43
CA ALA A 129 23.41 16.03 41.20
C ALA A 129 22.43 14.87 40.97
N TYR A 130 22.97 13.65 40.86
CA TYR A 130 22.19 12.42 40.83
C TYR A 130 22.70 11.38 41.84
N GLU A 131 21.83 10.44 42.18
CA GLU A 131 22.19 9.25 42.96
C GLU A 131 21.46 8.00 42.43
N ILE A 132 22.20 6.91 42.23
CA ILE A 132 21.61 5.58 41.96
C ILE A 132 21.11 5.01 43.30
N ILE A 133 19.81 5.02 43.51
CA ILE A 133 19.19 4.69 44.80
C ILE A 133 19.07 3.18 45.02
N ALA A 134 18.71 2.44 43.96
CA ALA A 134 18.47 1.01 44.02
C ALA A 134 18.54 0.40 42.62
N ARG A 135 18.72 -0.92 42.58
CA ARG A 135 18.63 -1.71 41.35
C ARG A 135 17.98 -3.06 41.62
N ALA A 136 17.32 -3.59 40.60
CA ALA A 136 16.94 -4.98 40.44
C ALA A 136 17.23 -5.38 38.97
N ASP A 137 17.07 -6.65 38.62
CA ASP A 137 17.28 -7.11 37.25
C ASP A 137 16.39 -6.34 36.26
N GLY A 138 16.97 -5.72 35.23
CA GLY A 138 16.26 -4.83 34.31
C GLY A 138 15.66 -3.54 34.91
N VAL A 139 15.84 -3.23 36.20
CA VAL A 139 15.24 -2.06 36.86
C VAL A 139 16.29 -1.22 37.60
N VAL A 140 16.33 0.09 37.34
CA VAL A 140 17.25 1.02 38.04
C VAL A 140 16.46 2.20 38.60
N ARG A 141 16.69 2.56 39.86
CA ARG A 141 16.07 3.75 40.49
C ARG A 141 17.10 4.86 40.64
N ILE A 142 16.80 6.04 40.10
CA ILE A 142 17.70 7.19 40.06
C ILE A 142 16.98 8.42 40.62
N SER A 143 17.64 9.12 41.54
CA SER A 143 17.18 10.43 42.04
C SER A 143 17.94 11.53 41.34
N LEU A 144 17.22 12.55 40.87
CA LEU A 144 17.75 13.82 40.38
C LEU A 144 17.52 14.92 41.41
N ASP A 145 18.52 15.77 41.68
CA ASP A 145 18.39 16.92 42.57
C ASP A 145 17.78 18.14 41.86
N ILE A 146 16.57 17.95 41.35
CA ILE A 146 15.72 18.99 40.78
C ILE A 146 14.28 18.79 41.26
N PRO A 147 13.46 19.85 41.30
CA PRO A 147 12.03 19.70 41.52
C PRO A 147 11.37 18.92 40.37
N HIS A 148 10.28 18.23 40.67
CA HIS A 148 9.49 17.50 39.69
C HIS A 148 9.01 18.45 38.56
N PRO A 149 9.25 18.15 37.27
CA PRO A 149 9.00 19.09 36.16
C PRO A 149 7.52 19.49 35.94
N THR A 150 6.55 18.66 36.33
CA THR A 150 5.11 18.90 36.06
C THR A 150 4.19 19.00 37.29
N PRO A 151 4.35 19.99 38.20
CA PRO A 151 3.58 20.02 39.44
C PRO A 151 2.09 20.39 39.29
N THR A 152 1.66 21.05 38.19
CA THR A 152 0.31 21.65 38.06
C THR A 152 -0.50 21.21 36.81
N GLY A 153 -0.02 20.23 36.05
CA GLY A 153 -0.85 19.51 35.07
C GLY A 153 -1.22 20.24 33.77
N SER A 154 -0.49 21.29 33.34
CA SER A 154 -0.72 21.91 32.03
C SER A 154 0.52 22.22 31.19
N GLU A 155 1.75 22.06 31.69
CA GLU A 155 2.97 22.31 30.92
C GLU A 155 4.07 21.30 31.24
N GLY A 156 4.83 20.86 30.20
CA GLY A 156 6.22 20.41 30.38
C GLY A 156 6.66 19.02 29.88
N LYS A 157 6.09 18.41 28.82
CA LYS A 157 6.68 17.17 28.22
C LYS A 157 8.21 17.29 28.00
N ASN A 158 8.67 18.49 27.65
CA ASN A 158 10.08 18.81 27.51
C ASN A 158 10.88 18.64 28.81
N GLY A 159 10.34 18.96 29.98
CA GLY A 159 11.04 18.80 31.25
C GLY A 159 11.21 17.33 31.66
N LEU A 160 10.18 16.51 31.45
CA LEU A 160 10.29 15.06 31.65
C LEU A 160 11.27 14.43 30.65
N HIS A 161 11.23 14.85 29.40
CA HIS A 161 12.18 14.43 28.38
C HIS A 161 13.64 14.74 28.77
N LYS A 162 13.91 15.96 29.23
CA LYS A 162 15.23 16.35 29.76
C LYS A 162 15.65 15.47 30.93
N ALA A 163 14.72 15.13 31.83
CA ALA A 163 14.99 14.21 32.94
C ALA A 163 15.37 12.81 32.44
N VAL A 164 14.71 12.28 31.38
CA VAL A 164 15.09 11.01 30.75
C VAL A 164 16.51 11.05 30.21
N ILE A 165 16.88 12.11 29.49
CA ILE A 165 18.24 12.27 28.94
C ILE A 165 19.28 12.34 30.06
N MET A 166 18.99 13.08 31.12
CA MET A 166 19.86 13.18 32.29
C MET A 166 20.08 11.81 32.97
N VAL A 167 19.04 10.99 33.16
CA VAL A 167 19.21 9.66 33.75
C VAL A 167 19.91 8.67 32.82
N ILE A 168 19.72 8.80 31.50
CA ILE A 168 20.48 8.03 30.50
C ILE A 168 21.97 8.39 30.59
N GLY A 169 22.30 9.67 30.68
CA GLY A 169 23.69 10.11 30.88
C GLY A 169 24.27 9.61 32.20
N ALA A 170 23.48 9.62 33.28
CA ALA A 170 23.91 9.03 34.55
C ALA A 170 24.19 7.52 34.41
N LEU A 171 23.36 6.77 33.68
CA LEU A 171 23.59 5.34 33.44
C LEU A 171 24.82 5.07 32.59
N GLU A 172 25.06 5.86 31.55
CA GLU A 172 26.24 5.75 30.69
C GLU A 172 27.53 6.04 31.46
N GLU A 173 27.53 7.06 32.32
CA GLU A 173 28.64 7.31 33.26
C GLU A 173 28.85 6.14 34.23
N ASN A 174 27.81 5.35 34.50
CA ASN A 174 27.82 4.18 35.38
C ASN A 174 28.05 2.87 34.63
N ASP A 175 28.74 2.94 33.48
CA ASP A 175 29.18 1.81 32.67
C ASP A 175 28.03 0.91 32.15
N PHE A 176 26.81 1.45 32.00
CA PHE A 176 25.74 0.75 31.31
C PHE A 176 25.96 0.80 29.79
N ASP A 177 26.13 -0.37 29.16
CA ASP A 177 26.41 -0.48 27.72
C ASP A 177 25.12 -0.52 26.89
N PHE A 178 24.64 0.67 26.50
CA PHE A 178 23.49 0.80 25.61
C PHE A 178 23.69 0.16 24.22
N THR A 179 24.94 -0.01 23.76
CA THR A 179 25.23 -0.61 22.45
C THR A 179 25.13 -2.13 22.48
N ALA A 180 25.64 -2.75 23.54
CA ALA A 180 25.55 -4.19 23.74
C ALA A 180 24.12 -4.62 24.10
N GLU A 181 23.46 -3.86 24.97
CA GLU A 181 22.13 -4.22 25.45
C GLU A 181 21.02 -3.91 24.45
N LYS A 182 21.13 -2.81 23.68
CA LYS A 182 20.10 -2.34 22.73
C LYS A 182 18.68 -2.35 23.32
N SER A 183 18.56 -1.96 24.59
CA SER A 183 17.30 -2.08 25.33
C SER A 183 16.29 -1.02 24.91
N HIS A 184 15.01 -1.41 24.91
CA HIS A 184 13.91 -0.47 24.88
C HIS A 184 13.75 0.16 26.27
N ILE A 185 13.57 1.48 26.32
CA ILE A 185 13.56 2.24 27.56
C ILE A 185 12.12 2.44 28.05
N VAL A 186 11.85 2.01 29.28
CA VAL A 186 10.60 2.24 30.01
C VAL A 186 10.90 3.14 31.19
N THR A 187 10.23 4.28 31.32
CA THR A 187 10.47 5.24 32.42
C THR A 187 9.25 5.38 33.31
N ILE A 188 9.47 5.21 34.62
CA ILE A 188 8.42 5.35 35.63
C ILE A 188 8.78 6.55 36.49
N PHE A 189 7.99 7.61 36.38
CA PHE A 189 8.24 8.86 37.09
C PHE A 189 7.47 8.90 38.41
N ALA A 190 8.17 9.29 39.49
CA ALA A 190 7.55 9.58 40.77
C ALA A 190 6.45 10.63 40.60
N GLY A 191 5.22 10.31 40.99
CA GLY A 191 4.08 11.21 40.77
C GLY A 191 2.84 10.44 40.34
N TYR A 192 1.86 11.15 39.78
CA TYR A 192 0.51 10.65 39.60
C TYR A 192 -0.02 10.79 38.17
N GLY A 193 -0.90 9.89 37.75
CA GLY A 193 -1.63 10.00 36.49
C GLY A 193 -2.55 11.22 36.45
N GLN A 194 -2.50 12.00 35.36
CA GLN A 194 -3.33 13.20 35.19
C GLN A 194 -4.84 12.89 35.15
N SER A 195 -5.23 11.69 34.73
CA SER A 195 -6.63 11.31 34.51
C SER A 195 -7.48 11.27 35.78
N ILE A 196 -6.89 11.17 36.98
CA ILE A 196 -7.63 10.93 38.25
C ILE A 196 -7.07 11.77 39.41
N ALA A 197 -6.46 12.91 39.11
CA ALA A 197 -5.76 13.80 40.04
C ALA A 197 -6.67 14.58 41.03
N GLN A 198 -7.74 13.98 41.55
CA GLN A 198 -8.54 14.61 42.61
C GLN A 198 -7.76 14.56 43.94
N GLY A 199 -7.39 15.74 44.47
CA GLY A 199 -6.72 15.87 45.77
C GLY A 199 -5.20 15.74 45.75
N THR A 200 -4.58 15.69 44.57
CA THR A 200 -3.12 15.49 44.40
C THR A 200 -2.37 16.72 43.85
N VAL A 201 -3.05 17.86 43.67
CA VAL A 201 -2.47 19.14 43.19
C VAL A 201 -1.08 19.42 43.79
N GLY A 202 -0.08 19.65 42.94
CA GLY A 202 1.29 19.94 43.35
C GLY A 202 2.22 18.73 43.50
N LYS A 203 1.74 17.50 43.26
CA LYS A 203 2.53 16.25 43.46
C LYS A 203 3.07 15.59 42.19
N GLY A 204 3.22 16.35 41.10
CA GLY A 204 3.69 15.83 39.79
C GLY A 204 2.61 15.02 39.05
N HIS A 205 2.11 15.53 37.91
CA HIS A 205 1.06 14.84 37.15
C HIS A 205 1.28 14.89 35.65
N PHE A 206 1.12 13.75 34.96
CA PHE A 206 1.12 13.67 33.50
C PHE A 206 0.37 12.41 33.03
N ARG A 207 0.10 12.32 31.73
CA ARG A 207 -0.44 11.10 31.10
C ARG A 207 0.70 10.26 30.58
N ALA A 208 0.55 8.94 30.61
CA ALA A 208 1.49 8.04 29.93
C ALA A 208 1.64 8.44 28.45
N TYR A 209 2.84 8.26 27.90
CA TYR A 209 3.11 8.51 26.49
C TYR A 209 4.37 7.79 26.03
N THR A 210 4.43 7.55 24.73
CA THR A 210 5.65 7.21 23.99
C THR A 210 6.23 8.47 23.39
N SER A 211 7.54 8.65 23.51
CA SER A 211 8.23 9.80 22.91
C SER A 211 8.09 9.79 21.39
N ALA A 212 7.99 10.97 20.77
CA ALA A 212 7.84 11.08 19.32
C ALA A 212 9.15 10.76 18.57
N THR A 213 10.28 10.91 19.25
CA THR A 213 11.62 10.72 18.70
C THR A 213 12.48 9.91 19.66
N GLY A 214 13.46 9.22 19.11
CA GLY A 214 14.52 8.58 19.90
C GLY A 214 15.34 9.57 20.73
N VAL A 215 16.20 9.03 21.59
CA VAL A 215 17.08 9.80 22.48
C VAL A 215 18.53 9.51 22.15
N GLU A 216 19.35 10.56 22.00
CA GLU A 216 20.79 10.44 21.87
C GLU A 216 21.44 10.40 23.27
N THR A 217 22.26 9.38 23.56
CA THR A 217 23.08 9.35 24.78
C THR A 217 24.19 10.40 24.69
N PRO A 218 24.77 10.87 25.82
CA PRO A 218 25.95 11.74 25.78
C PRO A 218 27.13 11.19 24.97
N GLY A 219 27.28 9.87 24.90
CA GLY A 219 28.24 9.15 24.07
C GLY A 219 27.89 9.08 22.57
N GLY A 220 26.76 9.64 22.14
CA GLY A 220 26.32 9.71 20.74
C GLY A 220 25.58 8.47 20.23
N ILE A 221 25.05 7.64 21.13
CA ILE A 221 24.25 6.46 20.75
C ILE A 221 22.80 6.89 20.58
N MET A 222 22.22 6.65 19.40
CA MET A 222 20.80 6.87 19.16
C MET A 222 19.97 5.68 19.68
N LEU A 223 19.19 5.92 20.72
CA LEU A 223 18.19 4.99 21.25
C LEU A 223 16.84 5.21 20.57
N ASP A 224 16.06 4.14 20.51
CA ASP A 224 14.66 4.20 20.06
C ASP A 224 13.79 5.06 21.00
N PRO A 225 12.59 5.48 20.56
CA PRO A 225 11.64 6.17 21.42
C PRO A 225 11.39 5.43 22.74
N TYR A 226 11.56 6.13 23.87
CA TYR A 226 11.23 5.64 25.21
C TYR A 226 9.75 5.80 25.53
N THR A 227 9.27 5.01 26.49
CA THR A 227 7.93 5.15 27.08
C THR A 227 8.02 5.81 28.46
N ALA A 228 7.00 6.59 28.83
CA ALA A 228 6.94 7.28 30.11
C ALA A 228 5.59 7.10 30.77
N GLN A 229 5.60 6.62 32.01
CA GLN A 229 4.41 6.36 32.81
C GLN A 229 4.53 7.04 34.18
N PRO A 230 3.42 7.54 34.74
CA PRO A 230 3.38 7.95 36.14
C PRO A 230 3.48 6.71 37.04
N GLU A 231 4.08 6.85 38.20
CA GLU A 231 4.15 5.75 39.17
C GLU A 231 2.77 5.42 39.77
N MET A 232 1.96 6.44 40.06
CA MET A 232 0.74 6.29 40.86
C MET A 232 -0.53 6.60 40.07
N TYR A 233 -1.50 5.69 40.12
CA TYR A 233 -2.86 5.94 39.62
C TYR A 233 -3.68 6.78 40.61
N SER A 234 -3.54 6.51 41.91
CA SER A 234 -4.20 7.26 42.98
C SER A 234 -3.31 7.35 44.23
N LEU A 235 -3.80 7.92 45.33
CA LEU A 235 -3.01 8.11 46.56
C LEU A 235 -2.30 6.84 47.04
N ASP A 236 -2.98 5.70 46.95
CA ASP A 236 -2.56 4.42 47.54
C ASP A 236 -2.46 3.27 46.52
N ILE A 237 -2.63 3.57 45.23
CA ILE A 237 -2.65 2.57 44.14
C ILE A 237 -1.66 3.01 43.06
N HIS A 238 -0.71 2.14 42.73
CA HIS A 238 0.25 2.36 41.65
C HIS A 238 -0.46 2.32 40.28
N ASP A 239 0.17 2.83 39.23
CA ASP A 239 -0.36 2.67 37.88
C ASP A 239 -0.22 1.21 37.44
N GLY A 240 -1.28 0.68 36.81
CA GLY A 240 -1.31 -0.71 36.41
C GLY A 240 -0.50 -0.96 35.14
N ILE A 241 -0.07 -2.21 34.93
CA ILE A 241 0.77 -2.60 33.78
C ILE A 241 0.13 -2.35 32.41
N GLY A 242 -1.20 -2.14 32.35
CA GLY A 242 -1.92 -1.91 31.10
C GLY A 242 -1.46 -0.66 30.34
N THR A 243 -1.12 0.43 31.02
CA THR A 243 -0.55 1.64 30.37
C THR A 243 0.85 1.34 29.83
N ILE A 244 1.67 0.60 30.58
CA ILE A 244 3.01 0.18 30.15
C ILE A 244 2.91 -0.70 28.90
N CYS A 245 2.03 -1.71 28.91
CA CYS A 245 1.82 -2.58 27.75
C CYS A 245 1.33 -1.80 26.52
N HIS A 246 0.41 -0.85 26.69
CA HIS A 246 -0.08 -0.01 25.60
C HIS A 246 1.06 0.80 24.96
N GLU A 247 1.88 1.49 25.76
CA GLU A 247 3.01 2.27 25.24
C GLU A 247 4.13 1.40 24.63
N LEU A 248 4.31 0.17 25.12
CA LEU A 248 5.17 -0.81 24.47
C LEU A 248 4.65 -1.23 23.08
N GLY A 249 3.32 -1.25 22.89
CA GLY A 249 2.69 -1.43 21.58
C GLY A 249 3.15 -0.38 20.57
N HIS A 250 3.27 0.88 20.98
CA HIS A 250 3.79 1.95 20.11
C HIS A 250 5.30 1.87 19.93
N SER A 251 6.05 1.85 21.03
CA SER A 251 7.52 1.98 20.99
C SER A 251 8.20 0.80 20.32
N VAL A 252 7.75 -0.43 20.60
CA VAL A 252 8.37 -1.66 20.09
C VAL A 252 7.71 -2.12 18.79
N PHE A 253 6.37 -2.20 18.75
CA PHE A 253 5.63 -2.82 17.65
C PHE A 253 5.06 -1.84 16.62
N LYS A 254 5.24 -0.53 16.83
CA LYS A 254 4.75 0.53 15.95
C LYS A 254 3.24 0.38 15.65
N LEU A 255 2.49 -0.03 16.67
CA LEU A 255 1.03 -0.13 16.59
C LEU A 255 0.41 1.27 16.70
N PRO A 256 -0.67 1.56 15.98
CA PRO A 256 -1.41 2.81 16.11
C PRO A 256 -2.31 2.80 17.35
N ASP A 257 -2.80 3.97 17.72
CA ASP A 257 -3.93 4.07 18.63
C ASP A 257 -5.22 3.68 17.90
N LEU A 258 -6.05 2.88 18.56
CA LEU A 258 -7.31 2.36 18.01
C LEU A 258 -8.55 2.89 18.74
N TYR A 259 -8.37 3.78 19.71
CA TYR A 259 -9.46 4.57 20.30
C TYR A 259 -9.72 5.86 19.50
N PHE A 260 -10.85 6.53 19.80
CA PHE A 260 -11.24 7.78 19.15
C PHE A 260 -10.70 9.00 19.88
N SER A 261 -10.15 9.97 19.15
CA SER A 261 -9.73 11.26 19.74
C SER A 261 -10.91 12.22 19.97
N GLU A 262 -11.92 12.17 19.12
CA GLU A 262 -13.16 12.94 19.24
C GLU A 262 -14.35 11.98 19.10
N LEU A 263 -14.98 11.56 20.21
CA LEU A 263 -16.16 10.70 20.17
C LEU A 263 -17.26 11.34 19.30
N PRO A 264 -17.51 10.89 18.05
CA PRO A 264 -18.51 11.54 17.22
C PRO A 264 -19.93 11.18 17.70
N VAL A 265 -20.05 10.07 18.45
CA VAL A 265 -21.29 9.42 18.91
C VAL A 265 -21.00 8.55 20.13
N GLY A 266 -21.19 9.10 21.34
CA GLY A 266 -21.28 8.33 22.60
C GLY A 266 -20.08 7.47 23.03
N PRO A 267 -20.03 6.99 24.29
CA PRO A 267 -18.98 6.10 24.80
C PRO A 267 -19.07 4.65 24.25
N SER A 268 -19.73 4.46 23.10
CA SER A 268 -20.33 3.20 22.66
C SER A 268 -19.80 2.66 21.35
N ASP A 269 -19.08 3.46 20.57
CA ASP A 269 -18.76 3.13 19.19
C ASP A 269 -17.23 2.89 19.05
N GLY A 270 -16.85 1.76 18.41
CA GLY A 270 -15.49 1.23 18.12
C GLY A 270 -14.86 0.28 19.15
N LEU A 271 -13.57 -0.11 19.04
CA LEU A 271 -13.00 -1.30 19.73
C LEU A 271 -13.18 -1.40 21.26
N CYS A 272 -13.41 -0.29 21.96
CA CYS A 272 -13.63 -0.23 23.42
C CYS A 272 -12.62 -1.10 24.20
N ASN A 273 -13.09 -1.98 25.09
CA ASN A 273 -12.25 -2.83 25.94
C ASN A 273 -11.69 -4.05 25.20
N TYR A 274 -11.99 -4.26 23.92
CA TYR A 274 -11.57 -5.48 23.21
C TYR A 274 -10.13 -5.44 22.67
N SER A 275 -9.49 -4.27 22.68
CA SER A 275 -8.09 -4.10 22.27
C SER A 275 -7.30 -3.30 23.30
N LEU A 276 -6.07 -3.75 23.59
CA LEU A 276 -5.07 -3.00 24.33
C LEU A 276 -4.78 -1.63 23.71
N MET A 277 -4.74 -1.54 22.38
CA MET A 277 -4.47 -0.29 21.66
C MET A 277 -5.69 0.65 21.65
N SER A 278 -6.78 0.27 22.33
CA SER A 278 -7.95 1.10 22.58
C SER A 278 -8.13 1.31 24.10
N ILE A 279 -9.35 1.18 24.63
CA ILE A 279 -9.64 1.34 26.08
C ILE A 279 -9.27 0.08 26.88
N GLY A 280 -8.97 -1.05 26.22
CA GLY A 280 -8.63 -2.32 26.84
C GLY A 280 -7.41 -2.29 27.77
N CYS A 281 -6.52 -1.31 27.59
CA CYS A 281 -5.42 -1.05 28.53
C CYS A 281 -5.88 -0.71 29.95
N TRP A 282 -7.13 -0.25 30.14
CA TRP A 282 -7.73 0.05 31.44
C TRP A 282 -8.53 -1.10 32.06
N GLY A 283 -8.44 -2.31 31.49
CA GLY A 283 -9.14 -3.49 31.96
C GLY A 283 -8.86 -3.83 33.43
N ARG A 284 -9.80 -4.57 34.04
CA ARG A 284 -9.70 -5.08 35.41
C ARG A 284 -10.58 -6.31 35.60
N ARG A 285 -10.33 -7.02 36.69
CA ARG A 285 -11.26 -8.01 37.21
C ARG A 285 -12.50 -7.34 37.77
N TYR A 286 -13.66 -7.92 37.50
CA TYR A 286 -14.94 -7.43 38.00
C TYR A 286 -15.95 -8.58 38.13
N ASP A 287 -16.47 -8.79 39.32
CA ASP A 287 -17.57 -9.72 39.56
C ASP A 287 -18.86 -8.91 39.77
N PRO A 288 -19.84 -8.99 38.86
CA PRO A 288 -21.08 -8.23 39.01
C PRO A 288 -21.85 -8.66 40.26
N THR A 289 -21.65 -9.88 40.77
CA THR A 289 -22.35 -10.42 41.95
C THR A 289 -21.66 -10.09 43.27
N ASP A 290 -20.39 -9.70 43.25
CA ASP A 290 -19.61 -9.33 44.42
C ASP A 290 -18.61 -8.20 44.09
N TRP A 291 -19.08 -6.96 44.24
CA TRP A 291 -18.26 -5.75 44.06
C TRP A 291 -17.02 -5.70 44.97
N ASN A 292 -17.03 -6.38 46.13
CA ASN A 292 -15.92 -6.40 47.08
C ASN A 292 -15.06 -7.67 46.96
N LYS A 293 -15.18 -8.41 45.86
CA LYS A 293 -14.47 -9.66 45.66
C LYS A 293 -12.96 -9.44 45.78
N ASN A 294 -12.34 -10.19 46.70
CA ASN A 294 -10.89 -10.22 46.82
C ASN A 294 -10.32 -11.22 45.82
N TYR A 295 -9.40 -10.76 44.98
CA TYR A 295 -8.68 -11.60 44.04
C TYR A 295 -7.31 -11.99 44.61
N ASN A 296 -6.68 -13.01 44.01
CA ASN A 296 -5.34 -13.45 44.43
C ASN A 296 -4.30 -12.34 44.31
N ASP A 297 -4.47 -11.48 43.31
CA ASP A 297 -3.73 -10.23 43.20
C ASP A 297 -4.59 -9.09 43.78
N PRO A 298 -4.07 -8.33 44.75
CA PRO A 298 -4.84 -7.30 45.45
C PRO A 298 -5.21 -6.10 44.57
N TYR A 299 -4.53 -5.90 43.45
CA TYR A 299 -4.78 -4.80 42.53
C TYR A 299 -5.61 -5.21 41.31
N ALA A 300 -5.91 -6.51 41.15
CA ALA A 300 -6.64 -7.01 39.99
C ALA A 300 -8.01 -6.33 39.76
N ALA A 301 -8.67 -5.86 40.82
CA ALA A 301 -9.95 -5.13 40.75
C ALA A 301 -9.78 -3.63 40.44
N GLN A 302 -8.55 -3.14 40.32
CA GLN A 302 -8.23 -1.76 39.97
C GLN A 302 -8.03 -1.66 38.46
N ARG A 303 -8.53 -0.56 37.88
CA ARG A 303 -8.39 -0.30 36.43
C ARG A 303 -6.92 -0.26 36.02
N GLY A 304 -6.64 -0.77 34.83
CA GLY A 304 -5.29 -0.80 34.27
C GLY A 304 -4.41 -1.96 34.73
N HIS A 305 -4.85 -2.78 35.69
CA HIS A 305 -4.03 -3.86 36.24
C HIS A 305 -4.25 -5.21 35.54
N VAL A 306 -5.39 -5.38 34.83
CA VAL A 306 -5.65 -6.55 34.00
C VAL A 306 -6.07 -6.07 32.61
N PRO A 307 -5.12 -5.63 31.76
CA PRO A 307 -5.44 -5.19 30.41
C PRO A 307 -5.98 -6.35 29.57
N SER A 308 -6.92 -6.07 28.65
CA SER A 308 -7.37 -7.06 27.67
C SER A 308 -6.26 -7.39 26.67
N HIS A 309 -6.40 -8.51 25.95
CA HIS A 309 -5.54 -8.81 24.81
C HIS A 309 -5.61 -7.75 23.70
N LEU A 310 -4.61 -7.79 22.82
CA LEU A 310 -4.64 -7.13 21.51
C LEU A 310 -5.82 -7.67 20.67
N ASP A 311 -6.32 -6.82 19.78
CA ASP A 311 -7.20 -7.25 18.68
C ASP A 311 -6.44 -8.15 17.68
N PRO A 312 -7.16 -8.94 16.87
CA PRO A 312 -6.53 -9.88 15.95
C PRO A 312 -5.66 -9.21 14.89
N TRP A 313 -5.99 -7.98 14.46
CA TRP A 313 -5.18 -7.27 13.47
C TRP A 313 -3.82 -6.88 14.04
N CYS A 314 -3.76 -6.33 15.27
CA CYS A 314 -2.50 -6.06 15.95
C CYS A 314 -1.67 -7.34 16.16
N LYS A 315 -2.30 -8.47 16.53
CA LYS A 315 -1.59 -9.77 16.67
C LYS A 315 -0.95 -10.22 15.35
N ILE A 316 -1.67 -10.10 14.24
CA ILE A 316 -1.15 -10.42 12.90
C ILE A 316 0.01 -9.47 12.53
N LYS A 317 -0.15 -8.16 12.77
CA LYS A 317 0.88 -7.15 12.49
C LYS A 317 2.17 -7.39 13.28
N CYS A 318 2.06 -7.84 14.52
CA CYS A 318 3.22 -8.22 15.35
C CYS A 318 3.88 -9.55 14.95
N GLY A 319 3.32 -10.29 13.99
CA GLY A 319 3.80 -11.61 13.60
C GLY A 319 3.49 -12.72 14.60
N PHE A 320 2.60 -12.47 15.56
CA PHE A 320 2.28 -13.41 16.63
C PHE A 320 1.46 -14.58 16.13
N VAL A 321 0.60 -14.34 15.14
CA VAL A 321 -0.34 -15.32 14.62
C VAL A 321 -0.52 -15.12 13.12
N THR A 322 -0.36 -16.19 12.37
CA THR A 322 -0.76 -16.25 10.96
C THR A 322 -2.23 -16.66 10.89
N PRO A 323 -3.11 -15.85 10.28
CA PRO A 323 -4.53 -16.17 10.23
C PRO A 323 -4.82 -17.30 9.24
N GLU A 324 -5.84 -18.10 9.54
CA GLU A 324 -6.41 -19.06 8.62
C GLU A 324 -7.35 -18.32 7.65
N LEU A 325 -6.85 -18.04 6.45
CA LEU A 325 -7.63 -17.52 5.33
C LEU A 325 -8.71 -18.52 4.88
N VAL A 326 -9.94 -18.02 4.86
CA VAL A 326 -11.11 -18.68 4.28
C VAL A 326 -11.23 -18.28 2.81
N VAL A 327 -10.96 -19.24 1.93
CA VAL A 327 -11.03 -19.07 0.46
C VAL A 327 -12.31 -19.65 -0.15
N SER A 328 -13.05 -20.47 0.60
CA SER A 328 -14.35 -21.09 0.26
C SER A 328 -15.19 -21.28 1.53
N ASP A 329 -16.28 -22.06 1.47
CA ASP A 329 -16.98 -22.48 2.68
C ASP A 329 -16.00 -23.18 3.66
N TRP A 330 -16.12 -22.83 4.93
CA TRP A 330 -15.25 -23.28 6.00
C TRP A 330 -16.09 -23.66 7.23
N ASP A 331 -15.78 -24.80 7.86
CA ASP A 331 -16.43 -25.27 9.07
C ASP A 331 -15.33 -25.84 9.97
N GLY A 332 -15.15 -25.23 11.14
CA GLY A 332 -14.01 -25.54 11.98
C GLY A 332 -14.10 -24.96 13.37
N ASN A 333 -13.03 -25.17 14.12
CA ASN A 333 -12.90 -24.70 15.49
C ASN A 333 -12.05 -23.44 15.54
N ILE A 334 -12.50 -22.46 16.32
CA ILE A 334 -11.74 -21.27 16.68
C ILE A 334 -11.41 -21.38 18.17
N SER A 335 -10.13 -21.57 18.47
CA SER A 335 -9.60 -21.70 19.82
C SER A 335 -9.22 -20.34 20.38
N SER A 336 -9.64 -20.07 21.62
CA SER A 336 -9.20 -18.89 22.37
C SER A 336 -7.79 -19.08 22.94
N ILE A 337 -7.16 -17.98 23.34
CA ILE A 337 -5.97 -18.04 24.20
C ILE A 337 -6.40 -18.62 25.55
N SER A 338 -5.66 -19.61 26.05
CA SER A 338 -6.04 -20.37 27.25
C SER A 338 -4.97 -20.29 28.33
N ASP A 339 -5.41 -20.17 29.59
CA ASP A 339 -4.61 -20.36 30.80
C ASP A 339 -4.20 -21.83 31.02
N THR A 340 -4.81 -22.75 30.27
CA THR A 340 -4.62 -24.19 30.43
C THR A 340 -3.93 -24.76 29.20
N VAL A 341 -3.06 -25.74 29.41
CA VAL A 341 -2.42 -26.46 28.30
C VAL A 341 -3.50 -27.24 27.55
N THR A 342 -3.93 -26.71 26.41
CA THR A 342 -4.80 -27.39 25.45
C THR A 342 -3.98 -27.83 24.24
N ASP A 343 -4.34 -28.96 23.63
CA ASP A 343 -3.70 -29.41 22.39
C ASP A 343 -3.98 -28.45 21.20
N SER A 344 -5.05 -27.65 21.29
CA SER A 344 -5.41 -26.65 20.28
C SER A 344 -4.70 -25.33 20.52
N LYS A 345 -3.95 -24.85 19.50
CA LYS A 345 -3.35 -23.51 19.49
C LYS A 345 -4.41 -22.46 19.16
N TYR A 346 -4.28 -21.26 19.74
CA TYR A 346 -5.07 -20.10 19.35
C TYR A 346 -4.94 -19.85 17.83
N ASN A 347 -6.07 -19.54 17.19
CA ASN A 347 -6.15 -19.24 15.77
C ASN A 347 -7.11 -18.06 15.50
N ILE A 348 -6.85 -17.37 14.40
CA ILE A 348 -7.68 -16.29 13.86
C ILE A 348 -8.15 -16.73 12.48
N ILE A 349 -9.43 -16.53 12.17
CA ILE A 349 -9.94 -16.78 10.83
C ILE A 349 -10.01 -15.46 10.07
N LYS A 350 -9.48 -15.40 8.85
CA LYS A 350 -9.56 -14.23 7.97
C LYS A 350 -10.48 -14.54 6.80
N VAL A 351 -11.53 -13.75 6.62
CA VAL A 351 -12.46 -13.86 5.49
C VAL A 351 -12.30 -12.63 4.61
N MET A 352 -11.73 -12.79 3.42
CA MET A 352 -11.45 -11.68 2.50
C MET A 352 -12.46 -11.62 1.37
N SER A 353 -12.74 -10.41 0.88
CA SER A 353 -13.44 -10.23 -0.39
C SER A 353 -12.49 -10.34 -1.56
N LYS A 354 -12.89 -11.06 -2.62
CA LYS A 354 -12.19 -10.98 -3.91
C LYS A 354 -12.35 -9.60 -4.57
N ALA A 355 -13.48 -8.92 -4.34
CA ALA A 355 -13.77 -7.63 -4.94
C ALA A 355 -12.89 -6.51 -4.36
N ASP A 356 -12.58 -6.58 -3.06
CA ASP A 356 -11.63 -5.69 -2.41
C ASP A 356 -10.84 -6.43 -1.30
N PRO A 357 -9.60 -6.87 -1.57
CA PRO A 357 -8.79 -7.57 -0.59
C PRO A 357 -8.36 -6.70 0.60
N LYS A 358 -8.47 -5.36 0.50
CA LYS A 358 -8.16 -4.44 1.61
C LYS A 358 -9.31 -4.33 2.61
N GLN A 359 -10.47 -4.90 2.28
CA GLN A 359 -11.61 -4.97 3.17
C GLN A 359 -11.94 -6.43 3.49
N TYR A 360 -11.90 -6.78 4.77
CA TYR A 360 -12.01 -8.17 5.21
C TYR A 360 -12.51 -8.29 6.65
N PHE A 361 -12.97 -9.49 7.00
CA PHE A 361 -13.35 -9.83 8.37
C PHE A 361 -12.26 -10.67 9.04
N LEU A 362 -11.96 -10.37 10.30
CA LEU A 362 -11.19 -11.22 11.20
C LEU A 362 -12.13 -11.78 12.27
N ILE A 363 -12.08 -13.09 12.48
CA ILE A 363 -12.92 -13.79 13.46
C ILE A 363 -12.01 -14.34 14.54
N GLU A 364 -12.33 -14.02 15.80
CA GLU A 364 -11.55 -14.40 16.96
C GLU A 364 -12.47 -14.95 18.06
N ASN A 365 -12.03 -16.01 18.75
CA ASN A 365 -12.68 -16.50 19.95
C ASN A 365 -12.05 -15.84 21.19
N ARG A 366 -12.82 -15.04 21.93
CA ARG A 366 -12.39 -14.38 23.15
C ARG A 366 -13.10 -14.99 24.35
N GLN A 367 -12.33 -15.55 25.28
CA GLN A 367 -12.82 -16.15 26.52
C GLN A 367 -12.23 -15.42 27.72
N LEU A 368 -12.90 -15.43 28.87
CA LEU A 368 -12.40 -14.83 30.12
C LEU A 368 -11.29 -15.69 30.76
N ALA A 369 -10.22 -15.91 30.01
CA ALA A 369 -8.98 -16.58 30.43
C ALA A 369 -7.84 -15.55 30.45
N GLY A 370 -6.86 -15.79 31.32
CA GLY A 370 -5.63 -15.01 31.45
C GLY A 370 -5.88 -13.52 31.52
N PHE A 371 -5.25 -12.76 30.64
CA PHE A 371 -5.41 -11.30 30.59
C PHE A 371 -6.76 -10.85 30.03
N ASP A 372 -7.45 -11.66 29.24
CA ASP A 372 -8.82 -11.37 28.83
C ASP A 372 -9.84 -11.44 29.96
N LYS A 373 -9.47 -11.89 31.16
CA LYS A 373 -10.26 -11.62 32.36
C LYS A 373 -10.44 -10.11 32.62
N GLY A 374 -9.60 -9.26 32.02
CA GLY A 374 -9.78 -7.80 31.99
C GLY A 374 -11.07 -7.33 31.30
N LEU A 375 -11.64 -8.16 30.40
CA LEU A 375 -12.93 -7.90 29.76
C LEU A 375 -14.10 -8.02 30.74
N GLU A 376 -13.90 -8.58 31.93
CA GLU A 376 -14.89 -8.51 33.02
C GLU A 376 -15.32 -7.06 33.30
N GLU A 377 -14.48 -6.06 33.03
CA GLU A 377 -14.82 -4.62 33.17
C GLU A 377 -16.05 -4.21 32.34
N LEU A 378 -16.35 -4.89 31.23
CA LEU A 378 -17.56 -4.68 30.44
C LEU A 378 -18.84 -4.87 31.30
N ASN A 379 -18.76 -5.72 32.33
CA ASN A 379 -19.87 -5.99 33.24
C ASN A 379 -20.06 -4.88 34.31
N SER A 380 -19.07 -4.00 34.51
CA SER A 380 -19.12 -2.93 35.52
C SER A 380 -20.14 -1.83 35.22
N TRP A 381 -20.55 -1.72 33.96
CA TRP A 381 -21.52 -0.73 33.51
C TRP A 381 -22.98 -1.22 33.60
N SER A 382 -23.24 -2.43 34.11
CA SER A 382 -24.57 -3.04 34.16
C SER A 382 -25.41 -2.69 35.41
N ASN A 383 -26.12 -1.56 35.39
CA ASN A 383 -27.16 -1.20 36.38
C ASN A 383 -28.52 -1.94 36.22
N TYR A 384 -28.65 -2.99 35.40
CA TYR A 384 -29.91 -3.73 35.14
C TYR A 384 -29.62 -5.25 35.17
N PRO A 385 -30.63 -6.13 35.38
CA PRO A 385 -30.45 -7.44 36.01
C PRO A 385 -29.43 -8.34 35.28
N TYR A 386 -28.77 -9.19 36.08
CA TYR A 386 -27.68 -10.16 35.80
C TYR A 386 -27.82 -11.09 34.58
N GLU A 387 -28.78 -10.89 33.69
CA GLU A 387 -29.13 -11.80 32.60
C GLU A 387 -28.16 -11.69 31.40
N ASN A 388 -27.53 -10.53 31.19
CA ASN A 388 -26.61 -10.27 30.07
C ASN A 388 -25.18 -9.99 30.53
N ILE A 389 -24.53 -10.96 31.18
CA ILE A 389 -23.12 -10.87 31.59
C ILE A 389 -22.22 -11.29 30.42
N PHE A 390 -21.19 -10.49 30.11
CA PHE A 390 -20.15 -10.88 29.17
C PHE A 390 -19.39 -12.08 29.75
N ASN A 391 -19.37 -13.19 29.02
CA ASN A 391 -18.69 -14.42 29.41
C ASN A 391 -17.88 -15.02 28.25
N GLY A 392 -17.38 -14.16 27.35
CA GLY A 392 -16.72 -14.57 26.12
C GLY A 392 -17.67 -14.89 24.96
N GLY A 393 -17.08 -15.25 23.82
CA GLY A 393 -17.76 -15.65 22.59
C GLY A 393 -16.93 -15.32 21.34
N ILE A 394 -17.55 -15.43 20.17
CA ILE A 394 -16.93 -15.07 18.90
C ILE A 394 -17.05 -13.56 18.67
N LEU A 395 -15.93 -12.88 18.39
CA LEU A 395 -15.91 -11.51 17.90
C LEU A 395 -15.60 -11.50 16.41
N ILE A 396 -16.27 -10.60 15.69
CA ILE A 396 -16.07 -10.38 14.26
C ILE A 396 -15.59 -8.94 14.11
N TYR A 397 -14.39 -8.78 13.58
CA TYR A 397 -13.77 -7.48 13.31
C TYR A 397 -13.82 -7.23 11.82
N HIS A 398 -14.30 -6.06 11.42
CA HIS A 398 -14.25 -5.57 10.05
C HIS A 398 -13.05 -4.65 9.91
N ILE A 399 -12.13 -5.00 9.01
CA ILE A 399 -10.95 -4.22 8.68
C ILE A 399 -11.13 -3.59 7.30
N ASP A 400 -10.77 -2.32 7.16
CA ASP A 400 -10.67 -1.63 5.88
C ASP A 400 -9.39 -0.80 5.79
N GLU A 401 -8.40 -1.38 5.12
CA GLU A 401 -7.09 -0.80 4.89
C GLU A 401 -7.09 0.24 3.75
N ASN A 402 -8.25 0.51 3.12
CA ASN A 402 -8.39 1.66 2.23
C ASN A 402 -8.58 2.97 2.99
N VAL A 403 -8.97 2.90 4.27
CA VAL A 403 -9.12 4.07 5.13
C VAL A 403 -7.74 4.55 5.57
N ASN A 404 -7.39 5.78 5.20
CA ASN A 404 -6.18 6.42 5.70
C ASN A 404 -6.39 6.81 7.17
N TYR A 405 -5.74 6.11 8.09
CA TYR A 405 -5.81 6.39 9.52
C TYR A 405 -4.61 7.26 9.93
N ASN A 406 -4.87 8.49 10.37
CA ASN A 406 -3.83 9.39 10.87
C ASN A 406 -3.51 9.06 12.34
N HIS A 407 -2.83 7.93 12.55
CA HIS A 407 -2.42 7.38 13.85
C HIS A 407 -3.53 6.92 14.82
N ASN A 408 -4.77 7.35 14.58
CA ASN A 408 -5.96 6.95 15.33
C ASN A 408 -7.03 6.39 14.38
N ASN A 409 -7.93 5.55 14.91
CA ASN A 409 -9.10 5.03 14.19
C ASN A 409 -10.21 6.11 14.00
N ASP A 410 -9.83 7.34 13.65
CA ASP A 410 -10.62 8.58 13.72
C ASP A 410 -11.27 8.98 12.38
N ALA A 411 -11.43 8.05 11.46
CA ALA A 411 -11.99 8.38 10.15
C ALA A 411 -13.47 8.78 10.26
N GLU A 412 -13.78 10.03 9.90
CA GLU A 412 -15.10 10.68 10.08
C GLU A 412 -16.29 9.97 9.41
N MET A 413 -16.05 9.05 8.47
CA MET A 413 -17.09 8.42 7.65
C MET A 413 -17.09 6.88 7.66
N HIS A 414 -15.93 6.26 7.91
CA HIS A 414 -15.75 4.81 7.89
C HIS A 414 -14.46 4.43 8.65
N LEU A 415 -14.54 3.49 9.59
CA LEU A 415 -13.42 3.13 10.46
C LEU A 415 -12.42 2.23 9.74
N PHE A 416 -11.13 2.40 10.07
CA PHE A 416 -10.10 1.44 9.67
C PHE A 416 -10.39 0.06 10.28
N MET A 417 -10.88 0.04 11.52
CA MET A 417 -11.27 -1.18 12.22
C MET A 417 -12.56 -0.98 13.01
N ASN A 418 -13.49 -1.91 12.89
CA ASN A 418 -14.73 -1.92 13.66
C ASN A 418 -15.07 -3.33 14.15
N ILE A 419 -15.89 -3.44 15.20
CA ILE A 419 -16.43 -4.74 15.66
C ILE A 419 -17.88 -4.84 15.22
N GLU A 420 -18.20 -5.92 14.51
CA GLU A 420 -19.55 -6.22 14.05
C GLU A 420 -20.40 -6.72 15.21
N ARG A 421 -21.53 -6.05 15.47
CA ARG A 421 -22.35 -6.28 16.67
C ARG A 421 -23.31 -7.44 16.45
N SER A 422 -23.34 -8.39 17.39
CA SER A 422 -24.39 -9.40 17.41
C SER A 422 -25.75 -8.76 17.66
N ASN A 423 -26.68 -8.94 16.72
CA ASN A 423 -27.96 -8.24 16.71
C ASN A 423 -28.84 -8.67 17.87
N ASN A 424 -29.23 -7.72 18.71
CA ASN A 424 -30.51 -7.80 19.41
C ASN A 424 -31.20 -6.43 19.31
N GLY A 425 -31.93 -6.23 18.21
CA GLY A 425 -33.38 -5.96 18.20
C GLY A 425 -34.02 -4.81 18.99
N ASP A 426 -33.36 -4.12 19.92
CA ASP A 426 -33.97 -3.02 20.65
C ASP A 426 -33.24 -1.70 20.39
N VAL A 427 -33.89 -0.85 19.60
CA VAL A 427 -33.59 0.57 19.35
C VAL A 427 -33.54 1.40 20.66
N TYR A 428 -33.79 0.77 21.81
CA TYR A 428 -33.84 1.38 23.14
C TYR A 428 -32.93 0.71 24.19
N ASP A 429 -32.03 -0.22 23.83
CA ASP A 429 -30.99 -0.64 24.78
C ASP A 429 -29.91 0.45 24.89
N PRO A 430 -29.80 1.18 26.03
CA PRO A 430 -28.83 2.25 26.18
C PRO A 430 -27.40 1.72 26.46
N LYS A 431 -27.15 0.40 26.40
CA LYS A 431 -25.88 -0.21 26.82
C LYS A 431 -25.25 -1.13 25.74
N PRO A 432 -24.35 -0.59 24.92
CA PRO A 432 -23.85 -1.26 23.72
C PRO A 432 -22.51 -1.95 23.94
N HIS A 433 -22.31 -2.76 24.98
CA HIS A 433 -20.95 -3.21 25.34
C HIS A 433 -20.71 -4.73 25.26
N ILE A 434 -21.67 -5.54 24.78
CA ILE A 434 -21.48 -6.99 24.60
C ILE A 434 -21.71 -7.32 23.13
N TRP A 435 -20.62 -7.47 22.38
CA TRP A 435 -20.65 -7.68 20.92
C TRP A 435 -20.35 -9.12 20.49
N ALA A 436 -20.23 -10.04 21.45
CA ALA A 436 -19.92 -11.43 21.15
C ALA A 436 -21.11 -12.18 20.55
N TYR A 437 -20.80 -13.02 19.56
CA TYR A 437 -21.69 -14.00 18.96
C TYR A 437 -21.62 -15.31 19.73
N LEU A 438 -22.80 -15.87 19.95
CA LEU A 438 -23.08 -16.99 20.83
C LEU A 438 -24.25 -17.77 20.23
N ASN A 439 -24.14 -19.10 20.15
CA ASN A 439 -25.23 -20.02 19.88
C ASN A 439 -26.42 -19.87 20.86
N LYS A 440 -26.18 -19.48 22.11
CA LYS A 440 -27.25 -19.18 23.08
C LYS A 440 -27.89 -17.81 22.81
N ASP A 441 -29.15 -17.68 23.20
CA ASP A 441 -29.93 -16.43 23.10
C ASP A 441 -30.20 -15.93 21.67
N GLY A 442 -29.94 -16.76 20.64
CA GLY A 442 -30.22 -16.44 19.22
C GLY A 442 -29.23 -15.50 18.55
N ARG A 443 -28.12 -15.14 19.22
CA ARG A 443 -27.07 -14.23 18.73
C ARG A 443 -25.97 -14.97 17.95
N ASN A 444 -26.34 -15.90 17.09
CA ASN A 444 -25.40 -16.89 16.56
C ASN A 444 -25.05 -16.70 15.08
N ARG A 445 -25.62 -15.71 14.39
CA ARG A 445 -25.46 -15.52 12.96
C ARG A 445 -25.12 -14.08 12.61
N PHE A 446 -24.21 -13.92 11.65
CA PHE A 446 -23.84 -12.68 10.96
C PHE A 446 -23.97 -12.90 9.45
N ASN A 447 -24.71 -12.04 8.74
CA ASN A 447 -24.94 -12.16 7.29
C ASN A 447 -25.44 -10.82 6.69
N HIS A 448 -25.79 -10.79 5.41
CA HIS A 448 -26.25 -9.55 4.75
C HIS A 448 -27.59 -9.01 5.30
N GLU A 449 -28.33 -9.81 6.07
CA GLU A 449 -29.61 -9.46 6.69
C GLU A 449 -29.47 -8.95 8.14
N THR A 450 -28.29 -9.06 8.77
CA THR A 450 -28.05 -8.58 10.14
C THR A 450 -27.86 -7.05 10.20
N ALA A 451 -27.94 -6.42 11.38
CA ALA A 451 -27.62 -5.00 11.59
C ALA A 451 -26.60 -4.79 12.76
N PRO A 452 -25.31 -4.62 12.49
CA PRO A 452 -24.70 -4.47 11.18
C PRO A 452 -24.69 -5.78 10.37
N ASN A 453 -24.72 -5.65 9.06
CA ASN A 453 -24.69 -6.77 8.13
C ASN A 453 -23.25 -7.07 7.70
N SER A 454 -23.06 -8.19 7.01
CA SER A 454 -21.79 -8.58 6.43
C SER A 454 -21.40 -7.82 5.16
N ASN A 455 -22.17 -6.82 4.73
CA ASN A 455 -21.90 -6.10 3.48
C ASN A 455 -20.62 -5.25 3.59
N PHE A 456 -19.90 -5.21 2.48
CA PHE A 456 -18.68 -4.41 2.32
C PHE A 456 -19.03 -2.95 2.01
N HIS A 457 -18.19 -2.01 2.45
CA HIS A 457 -18.34 -0.58 2.14
C HIS A 457 -17.77 -0.29 0.74
N GLN A 458 -18.55 0.30 -0.16
CA GLN A 458 -18.02 0.75 -1.47
C GLN A 458 -17.40 2.14 -1.36
N ALA A 459 -16.22 2.41 -1.93
CA ALA A 459 -15.74 3.79 -2.11
C ALA A 459 -16.66 4.58 -3.08
N LYS A 460 -17.10 5.79 -2.70
CA LYS A 460 -18.14 6.52 -3.44
C LYS A 460 -17.56 7.25 -4.66
N SER A 461 -17.98 6.88 -5.87
CA SER A 461 -18.00 7.82 -7.01
C SER A 461 -19.20 8.77 -6.84
N ARG A 462 -18.97 10.07 -7.07
CA ARG A 462 -19.81 11.20 -6.60
C ARG A 462 -21.33 11.14 -6.95
N GLY A 463 -22.17 11.31 -5.91
CA GLY A 463 -23.55 11.89 -5.93
C GLY A 463 -24.70 10.84 -5.86
N GLU A 464 -25.59 10.74 -4.87
CA GLU A 464 -26.28 11.72 -4.01
C GLU A 464 -26.46 11.25 -2.53
N LYS A 465 -27.30 11.94 -1.74
CA LYS A 465 -27.09 12.32 -0.33
C LYS A 465 -27.61 11.36 0.75
N CYS A 466 -26.80 11.20 1.80
CA CYS A 466 -27.20 10.74 3.14
C CYS A 466 -28.28 11.66 3.73
N SER A 467 -29.28 11.08 4.38
CA SER A 467 -30.37 11.83 5.02
C SER A 467 -30.02 12.34 6.43
N SER A 468 -28.88 11.94 7.01
CA SER A 468 -28.34 12.51 8.26
C SER A 468 -26.80 12.51 8.28
N LEU A 469 -26.21 13.36 9.13
CA LEU A 469 -24.97 14.12 8.84
C LEU A 469 -23.66 13.56 9.47
N LYS A 470 -23.59 12.29 9.93
CA LYS A 470 -22.34 11.75 10.54
C LYS A 470 -21.88 10.32 10.18
N ASP A 471 -22.71 9.39 9.68
CA ASP A 471 -22.37 7.94 9.81
C ASP A 471 -22.56 7.03 8.58
N CYS A 472 -22.41 7.46 7.31
CA CYS A 472 -22.63 6.50 6.21
C CYS A 472 -21.64 6.59 5.05
N HIS A 473 -20.73 5.61 5.00
CA HIS A 473 -20.51 4.83 3.80
C HIS A 473 -21.50 3.65 3.80
N PRO A 474 -22.60 3.68 3.02
CA PRO A 474 -23.57 2.60 3.10
C PRO A 474 -22.89 1.29 2.67
N GLN A 475 -23.10 0.22 3.45
CA GLN A 475 -22.68 -1.13 3.09
C GLN A 475 -23.57 -1.58 1.91
N THR A 476 -23.15 -1.29 0.68
CA THR A 476 -24.01 -1.36 -0.53
C THR A 476 -23.73 -2.54 -1.44
N VAL A 477 -22.69 -3.32 -1.17
CA VAL A 477 -22.49 -4.61 -1.87
C VAL A 477 -23.09 -5.69 -0.97
N GLU A 478 -24.14 -6.38 -1.43
CA GLU A 478 -24.57 -7.62 -0.80
C GLU A 478 -23.36 -8.55 -0.68
N SER A 479 -22.85 -8.77 0.54
CA SER A 479 -21.81 -9.76 0.71
C SER A 479 -22.46 -11.13 0.79
N GLY A 480 -21.86 -12.05 0.04
CA GLY A 480 -22.18 -13.46 0.10
C GLY A 480 -21.54 -14.15 1.31
N ILE A 481 -21.17 -13.40 2.35
CA ILE A 481 -20.49 -13.94 3.52
C ILE A 481 -21.51 -14.13 4.63
N SER A 482 -21.54 -15.32 5.21
CA SER A 482 -22.27 -15.59 6.45
C SER A 482 -21.39 -16.32 7.46
N ILE A 483 -21.53 -15.98 8.73
CA ILE A 483 -20.79 -16.59 9.83
C ILE A 483 -21.81 -17.07 10.85
N GLU A 484 -21.71 -18.34 11.26
CA GLU A 484 -22.63 -18.99 12.19
C GLU A 484 -21.86 -19.70 13.32
N VAL A 485 -22.19 -19.39 14.57
CA VAL A 485 -21.67 -20.10 15.74
C VAL A 485 -22.49 -21.38 15.94
N LEU A 486 -21.85 -22.53 15.76
CA LEU A 486 -22.49 -23.85 15.80
C LEU A 486 -22.43 -24.50 17.18
N ASP A 487 -21.34 -24.28 17.92
CA ASP A 487 -21.13 -24.83 19.26
C ASP A 487 -20.28 -23.87 20.11
N GLU A 488 -20.62 -23.75 21.39
CA GLU A 488 -19.96 -22.87 22.36
C GLU A 488 -19.13 -23.63 23.39
N SER A 489 -18.47 -24.70 22.98
CA SER A 489 -17.58 -25.44 23.87
C SER A 489 -16.36 -24.59 24.24
N SER A 490 -16.39 -23.87 25.36
CA SER A 490 -15.20 -23.19 25.88
C SER A 490 -14.10 -24.22 26.18
N PRO A 491 -12.84 -24.04 25.73
CA PRO A 491 -12.26 -22.82 25.14
C PRO A 491 -12.21 -22.77 23.59
N SER A 492 -12.80 -23.73 22.89
CA SER A 492 -12.75 -23.89 21.42
C SER A 492 -14.15 -23.92 20.83
N MET A 493 -14.61 -22.79 20.28
CA MET A 493 -15.94 -22.67 19.71
C MET A 493 -15.96 -23.14 18.25
N ARG A 494 -17.04 -23.82 17.83
CA ARG A 494 -17.20 -24.26 16.44
C ARG A 494 -17.97 -23.21 15.66
N VAL A 495 -17.43 -22.81 14.51
CA VAL A 495 -18.00 -21.79 13.62
C VAL A 495 -18.09 -22.34 12.20
N ARG A 496 -19.14 -21.93 11.48
CA ARG A 496 -19.25 -22.10 10.03
C ARG A 496 -19.19 -20.73 9.37
N VAL A 497 -18.34 -20.62 8.36
CA VAL A 497 -18.26 -19.49 7.45
C VAL A 497 -18.69 -19.96 6.08
N ASN A 498 -19.73 -19.38 5.51
CA ASN A 498 -20.10 -19.62 4.11
C ASN A 498 -19.76 -18.39 3.29
N VAL A 499 -19.31 -18.64 2.06
CA VAL A 499 -18.87 -17.62 1.12
C VAL A 499 -19.49 -17.94 -0.23
N ASP A 500 -20.36 -17.07 -0.75
CA ASP A 500 -20.98 -17.27 -2.06
C ASP A 500 -19.92 -17.36 -3.16
N ASP A 501 -20.25 -18.02 -4.27
CA ASP A 501 -19.32 -18.33 -5.36
C ASP A 501 -18.57 -17.09 -5.92
N GLU A 502 -19.17 -15.90 -5.86
CA GLU A 502 -18.52 -14.65 -6.29
C GLU A 502 -17.36 -14.22 -5.37
N TYR A 503 -17.40 -14.63 -4.11
CA TYR A 503 -16.41 -14.32 -3.08
C TYR A 503 -15.43 -15.47 -2.82
N LYS A 504 -15.66 -16.66 -3.40
CA LYS A 504 -14.71 -17.78 -3.32
C LYS A 504 -13.43 -17.42 -4.07
N ILE A 505 -12.33 -17.42 -3.32
CA ILE A 505 -10.98 -17.16 -3.83
C ILE A 505 -10.42 -18.44 -4.47
N ALA A 506 -10.72 -19.60 -3.89
CA ALA A 506 -10.27 -20.91 -4.33
C ALA A 506 -11.26 -21.99 -3.91
N GLU A 507 -11.12 -23.19 -4.48
CA GLU A 507 -11.81 -24.39 -3.99
C GLU A 507 -10.91 -25.13 -2.97
N ASN A 508 -11.53 -25.71 -1.94
CA ASN A 508 -10.80 -26.48 -0.94
C ASN A 508 -10.02 -27.64 -1.58
N GLY A 509 -8.72 -27.70 -1.35
CA GLY A 509 -7.85 -28.80 -1.79
C GLY A 509 -7.25 -28.65 -3.19
N GLN A 510 -7.34 -27.47 -3.82
CA GLN A 510 -6.67 -27.23 -5.11
C GLN A 510 -5.14 -27.26 -5.00
N THR A 511 -4.50 -27.91 -5.96
CA THR A 511 -3.04 -27.92 -6.11
C THR A 511 -2.55 -26.74 -6.96
N PHE A 512 -1.25 -26.43 -6.92
CA PHE A 512 -0.66 -25.42 -7.80
C PHE A 512 -0.97 -25.68 -9.27
N SER A 513 -0.94 -26.94 -9.72
CA SER A 513 -1.22 -27.34 -11.10
C SER A 513 -2.70 -27.28 -11.49
N ASP A 514 -3.62 -27.37 -10.51
CA ASP A 514 -5.05 -27.16 -10.77
C ASP A 514 -5.35 -25.69 -11.05
N VAL A 515 -4.62 -24.79 -10.37
CA VAL A 515 -4.81 -23.34 -10.44
C VAL A 515 -4.00 -22.70 -11.58
N PHE A 516 -2.80 -23.22 -11.82
CA PHE A 516 -1.87 -22.77 -12.86
C PHE A 516 -1.55 -23.96 -13.79
N PRO A 517 -2.41 -24.26 -14.79
CA PRO A 517 -2.28 -25.47 -15.60
C PRO A 517 -1.03 -25.52 -16.48
N ASP A 518 -0.51 -24.35 -16.90
CA ASP A 518 0.77 -24.26 -17.60
C ASP A 518 1.92 -24.50 -16.61
N ILE A 519 2.72 -25.54 -16.87
CA ILE A 519 3.79 -25.94 -15.96
C ILE A 519 4.88 -24.88 -15.79
N ASN A 520 5.15 -24.06 -16.81
CA ASN A 520 6.15 -23.00 -16.73
C ASN A 520 5.60 -21.83 -15.90
N PHE A 521 4.31 -21.51 -16.06
CA PHE A 521 3.66 -20.52 -15.20
C PHE A 521 3.58 -21.01 -13.74
N CYS A 522 3.13 -22.25 -13.52
CA CYS A 522 3.08 -22.88 -12.21
C CYS A 522 4.43 -22.83 -11.48
N ASN A 523 5.50 -23.23 -12.16
CA ASN A 523 6.84 -23.19 -11.58
C ASN A 523 7.31 -21.76 -11.30
N ALA A 524 6.97 -20.79 -12.16
CA ALA A 524 7.30 -19.39 -11.92
C ALA A 524 6.63 -18.85 -10.65
N VAL A 525 5.37 -19.23 -10.39
CA VAL A 525 4.66 -18.87 -9.15
C VAL A 525 5.34 -19.52 -7.93
N ILE A 526 5.65 -20.82 -8.02
CA ILE A 526 6.37 -21.55 -6.95
C ILE A 526 7.73 -20.89 -6.66
N ASP A 527 8.49 -20.51 -7.69
CA ASP A 527 9.79 -19.87 -7.54
C ASP A 527 9.70 -18.49 -6.88
N ILE A 528 8.61 -17.76 -7.08
CA ILE A 528 8.34 -16.49 -6.40
C ILE A 528 8.10 -16.74 -4.92
N LEU A 529 7.22 -17.68 -4.58
CA LEU A 529 6.94 -18.04 -3.18
C LEU A 529 8.20 -18.55 -2.47
N LYS A 530 9.01 -19.36 -3.16
CA LYS A 530 10.28 -19.86 -2.63
C LYS A 530 11.30 -18.76 -2.33
N LYS A 531 11.34 -17.69 -3.13
CA LYS A 531 12.24 -16.55 -2.85
C LYS A 531 11.86 -15.82 -1.56
N ASP A 532 10.58 -15.85 -1.21
CA ASP A 532 10.04 -15.20 -0.02
C ASP A 532 10.37 -15.98 1.26
N ASP A 533 10.16 -17.30 1.26
CA ASP A 533 10.24 -18.10 2.50
C ASP A 533 11.20 -19.30 2.49
N SER A 534 11.86 -19.58 1.35
CA SER A 534 12.74 -20.74 1.16
C SER A 534 12.07 -22.11 1.34
N ILE A 535 10.75 -22.19 1.31
CA ILE A 535 9.99 -23.44 1.38
C ILE A 535 9.91 -24.07 -0.02
N GLU A 536 10.28 -25.35 -0.11
CA GLU A 536 10.15 -26.14 -1.33
C GLU A 536 8.69 -26.53 -1.56
N ARG A 537 8.19 -26.31 -2.78
CA ARG A 537 6.84 -26.66 -3.21
C ARG A 537 6.91 -27.32 -4.58
N ASN A 538 5.93 -28.15 -4.89
CA ASN A 538 5.78 -28.84 -6.16
C ASN A 538 4.41 -28.53 -6.78
N PRO A 539 4.26 -28.66 -8.11
CA PRO A 539 2.99 -28.41 -8.80
C PRO A 539 1.79 -29.20 -8.25
N ASN A 540 2.01 -30.40 -7.69
CA ASN A 540 0.93 -31.25 -7.15
C ASN A 540 0.64 -30.99 -5.67
N ASP A 541 1.35 -30.07 -5.02
CA ASP A 541 1.10 -29.74 -3.62
C ASP A 541 -0.19 -28.89 -3.53
N VAL A 542 -1.02 -29.19 -2.53
CA VAL A 542 -2.19 -28.36 -2.21
C VAL A 542 -1.71 -26.98 -1.80
N ILE A 543 -2.27 -25.93 -2.42
CA ILE A 543 -1.89 -24.56 -2.10
C ILE A 543 -2.36 -24.27 -0.67
N SER A 544 -1.41 -23.99 0.22
CA SER A 544 -1.74 -23.66 1.60
C SER A 544 -2.41 -22.29 1.69
N THR A 545 -3.11 -22.06 2.79
CA THR A 545 -3.66 -20.75 3.17
C THR A 545 -2.61 -19.62 3.11
N GLU A 546 -1.40 -19.89 3.57
CA GLU A 546 -0.29 -18.93 3.56
C GLU A 546 0.19 -18.64 2.14
N ASP A 547 0.26 -19.67 1.29
CA ASP A 547 0.60 -19.51 -0.13
C ASP A 547 -0.45 -18.70 -0.88
N TRP A 548 -1.74 -18.92 -0.60
CA TRP A 548 -2.81 -18.11 -1.16
C TRP A 548 -2.67 -16.63 -0.78
N LEU A 549 -2.40 -16.33 0.50
CA LEU A 549 -2.16 -14.95 0.94
C LEU A 549 -1.01 -14.31 0.18
N LYS A 550 0.12 -15.03 0.02
CA LYS A 550 1.27 -14.55 -0.74
C LYS A 550 0.92 -14.32 -2.21
N ILE A 551 0.21 -15.25 -2.85
CA ILE A 551 -0.23 -15.13 -4.26
C ILE A 551 -1.11 -13.90 -4.45
N LEU A 552 -2.09 -13.68 -3.57
CA LEU A 552 -3.05 -12.58 -3.65
C LEU A 552 -2.39 -11.20 -3.48
N LEU A 553 -1.28 -11.13 -2.73
CA LEU A 553 -0.54 -9.90 -2.43
C LEU A 553 0.53 -9.54 -3.47
N ILE A 554 0.82 -10.42 -4.44
CA ILE A 554 1.83 -10.11 -5.48
C ILE A 554 1.36 -8.92 -6.34
N GLU A 555 2.10 -7.82 -6.23
CA GLU A 555 1.86 -6.60 -7.02
C GLU A 555 2.62 -6.58 -8.35
N ARG A 556 3.70 -7.36 -8.46
CA ARG A 556 4.60 -7.33 -9.62
C ARG A 556 4.95 -8.76 -10.04
N LEU A 557 4.65 -9.08 -11.29
CA LEU A 557 4.90 -10.40 -11.86
C LEU A 557 5.65 -10.26 -13.19
N SER A 558 6.83 -10.87 -13.27
CA SER A 558 7.66 -10.90 -14.48
C SER A 558 7.87 -12.33 -14.93
N LEU A 559 7.24 -12.66 -16.06
CA LEU A 559 7.16 -13.96 -16.71
C LEU A 559 7.73 -13.89 -18.13
N ASN A 560 8.74 -13.05 -18.35
CA ASN A 560 9.33 -12.85 -19.67
C ASN A 560 10.17 -14.06 -20.08
N ASP A 561 10.06 -14.46 -21.35
CA ASP A 561 10.91 -15.51 -21.92
C ASP A 561 10.76 -16.87 -21.20
N CYS A 562 9.58 -17.14 -20.63
CA CYS A 562 9.30 -18.34 -19.82
C CYS A 562 8.71 -19.51 -20.62
N ASN A 563 8.48 -19.33 -21.93
CA ASN A 563 7.82 -20.34 -22.79
C ASN A 563 6.44 -20.76 -22.25
N ILE A 564 5.66 -19.77 -21.77
CA ILE A 564 4.29 -19.96 -21.28
C ILE A 564 3.32 -19.91 -22.47
N GLU A 565 2.40 -20.87 -22.53
CA GLU A 565 1.34 -20.95 -23.55
C GLU A 565 -0.02 -20.51 -22.97
N ASP A 566 -0.22 -20.71 -21.66
CA ASP A 566 -1.47 -20.40 -20.97
C ASP A 566 -1.21 -19.69 -19.61
N LEU A 567 -1.82 -18.51 -19.42
CA LEU A 567 -1.77 -17.76 -18.16
C LEU A 567 -3.03 -17.95 -17.28
N THR A 568 -3.81 -19.01 -17.52
CA THR A 568 -4.89 -19.39 -16.60
C THR A 568 -4.37 -19.46 -15.16
N GLY A 569 -5.09 -18.77 -14.26
CA GLY A 569 -4.67 -18.53 -12.87
C GLY A 569 -4.19 -17.10 -12.61
N ILE A 570 -3.87 -16.31 -13.64
CA ILE A 570 -3.50 -14.88 -13.50
C ILE A 570 -4.60 -14.04 -12.83
N GLN A 571 -5.85 -14.50 -12.90
CA GLN A 571 -7.02 -13.89 -12.26
C GLN A 571 -6.95 -13.91 -10.72
N ASN A 572 -6.05 -14.70 -10.14
CA ASN A 572 -5.87 -14.79 -8.70
C ASN A 572 -4.93 -13.72 -8.14
N PHE A 573 -4.21 -12.98 -8.98
CA PHE A 573 -3.30 -11.91 -8.56
C PHE A 573 -4.06 -10.58 -8.48
N SER A 574 -4.93 -10.43 -7.49
CA SER A 574 -5.88 -9.29 -7.38
C SER A 574 -5.20 -7.95 -7.11
N LYS A 575 -4.00 -7.95 -6.50
CA LYS A 575 -3.17 -6.76 -6.28
C LYS A 575 -2.18 -6.47 -7.40
N LEU A 576 -2.20 -7.24 -8.49
CA LEU A 576 -1.23 -7.10 -9.57
C LEU A 576 -1.30 -5.70 -10.22
N GLN A 577 -0.22 -4.92 -10.05
CA GLN A 577 -0.02 -3.60 -10.63
C GLN A 577 0.88 -3.65 -11.86
N THR A 578 1.82 -4.60 -11.92
CA THR A 578 2.75 -4.77 -13.03
C THR A 578 2.77 -6.22 -13.51
N LEU A 579 2.45 -6.44 -14.79
CA LEU A 579 2.59 -7.73 -15.45
C LEU A 579 3.49 -7.59 -16.67
N TYR A 580 4.61 -8.31 -16.64
CA TYR A 580 5.45 -8.53 -17.82
C TYR A 580 5.38 -9.99 -18.21
N CYS A 581 4.89 -10.28 -19.41
CA CYS A 581 4.78 -11.63 -19.97
C CYS A 581 5.23 -11.65 -21.45
N ARG A 582 6.24 -10.84 -21.79
CA ARG A 582 6.75 -10.74 -23.17
C ARG A 582 7.51 -12.00 -23.60
N ASN A 583 7.61 -12.22 -24.90
CA ASN A 583 8.36 -13.34 -25.51
C ASN A 583 7.88 -14.71 -25.00
N ASN A 584 6.55 -14.90 -24.99
CA ASN A 584 5.91 -16.18 -24.69
C ASN A 584 5.11 -16.64 -25.92
N LYS A 585 4.22 -17.61 -25.73
CA LYS A 585 3.37 -18.18 -26.79
C LYS A 585 1.88 -18.01 -26.45
N LEU A 586 1.54 -16.93 -25.76
CA LEU A 586 0.18 -16.68 -25.32
C LEU A 586 -0.71 -16.40 -26.52
N THR A 587 -1.76 -17.19 -26.68
CA THR A 587 -2.80 -16.96 -27.70
C THR A 587 -4.00 -16.20 -27.14
N LYS A 588 -4.15 -16.21 -25.80
CA LYS A 588 -5.18 -15.52 -25.02
C LYS A 588 -4.57 -14.98 -23.74
N LEU A 589 -5.15 -13.91 -23.22
CA LEU A 589 -4.80 -13.32 -21.94
C LEU A 589 -6.05 -12.67 -21.33
N ASP A 590 -6.56 -13.25 -20.25
CA ASP A 590 -7.72 -12.75 -19.52
C ASP A 590 -7.28 -11.98 -18.28
N LEU A 591 -7.47 -10.66 -18.31
CA LEU A 591 -7.14 -9.74 -17.22
C LEU A 591 -8.38 -9.15 -16.54
N SER A 592 -9.55 -9.78 -16.74
CA SER A 592 -10.84 -9.28 -16.23
C SER A 592 -10.90 -9.16 -14.70
N LYS A 593 -9.99 -9.84 -13.98
CA LYS A 593 -9.87 -9.83 -12.52
C LYS A 593 -8.61 -9.14 -12.00
N ASN A 594 -7.92 -8.34 -12.83
CA ASN A 594 -6.72 -7.58 -12.45
C ASN A 594 -6.95 -6.06 -12.59
N PRO A 595 -7.91 -5.45 -11.87
CA PRO A 595 -8.29 -4.03 -12.06
C PRO A 595 -7.24 -3.03 -11.55
N MET A 596 -6.26 -3.48 -10.76
CA MET A 596 -5.18 -2.65 -10.23
C MET A 596 -4.00 -2.50 -11.18
N LEU A 597 -4.04 -3.11 -12.37
CA LEU A 597 -2.93 -3.14 -13.30
C LEU A 597 -2.62 -1.73 -13.84
N MET A 598 -1.39 -1.29 -13.64
CA MET A 598 -0.85 0.00 -14.10
C MET A 598 0.13 -0.18 -15.26
N ASN A 599 0.86 -1.29 -15.27
CA ASN A 599 1.88 -1.60 -16.27
C ASN A 599 1.62 -2.99 -16.86
N LEU A 600 1.41 -3.06 -18.18
CA LEU A 600 1.24 -4.32 -18.89
C LEU A 600 2.20 -4.40 -20.07
N SER A 601 3.03 -5.44 -20.10
CA SER A 601 3.83 -5.80 -21.27
C SER A 601 3.56 -7.24 -21.67
N CYS A 602 2.77 -7.44 -22.71
CA CYS A 602 2.45 -8.74 -23.31
C CYS A 602 3.02 -8.87 -24.74
N SER A 603 4.08 -8.13 -25.06
CA SER A 603 4.66 -8.08 -26.40
C SER A 603 5.35 -9.37 -26.85
N ASN A 604 5.46 -9.56 -28.17
CA ASN A 604 6.01 -10.77 -28.78
C ASN A 604 5.31 -12.04 -28.26
N ASN A 605 4.00 -12.11 -28.50
CA ASN A 605 3.14 -13.26 -28.22
C ASN A 605 2.28 -13.54 -29.47
N GLU A 606 1.29 -14.41 -29.34
CA GLU A 606 0.39 -14.82 -30.44
C GLU A 606 -1.06 -14.37 -30.15
N LEU A 607 -1.25 -13.28 -29.39
CA LEU A 607 -2.57 -12.80 -28.98
C LEU A 607 -3.37 -12.32 -30.18
N THR A 608 -4.56 -12.89 -30.38
CA THR A 608 -5.48 -12.49 -31.46
C THR A 608 -6.55 -11.48 -31.00
N GLU A 609 -6.82 -11.48 -29.70
CA GLU A 609 -7.71 -10.59 -28.99
C GLU A 609 -7.13 -10.28 -27.61
N LEU A 610 -7.42 -9.10 -27.08
CA LEU A 610 -7.04 -8.70 -25.74
C LEU A 610 -8.03 -7.64 -25.24
N ASP A 611 -8.76 -7.98 -24.19
CA ASP A 611 -9.67 -7.07 -23.50
C ASP A 611 -8.98 -6.50 -22.26
N ILE A 612 -8.79 -5.18 -22.24
CA ILE A 612 -8.21 -4.41 -21.13
C ILE A 612 -9.19 -3.41 -20.53
N THR A 613 -10.48 -3.52 -20.86
CA THR A 613 -11.51 -2.58 -20.40
C THR A 613 -11.69 -2.59 -18.88
N LYS A 614 -11.28 -3.66 -18.19
CA LYS A 614 -11.26 -3.76 -16.72
C LYS A 614 -9.99 -3.24 -16.06
N CYS A 615 -8.94 -2.92 -16.83
CA CYS A 615 -7.68 -2.36 -16.33
C CYS A 615 -7.69 -0.83 -16.40
N GLU A 616 -8.65 -0.18 -15.74
CA GLU A 616 -8.87 1.28 -15.85
C GLU A 616 -7.69 2.14 -15.35
N LYS A 617 -6.82 1.57 -14.50
CA LYS A 617 -5.63 2.22 -13.93
C LYS A 617 -4.37 2.12 -14.82
N LEU A 618 -4.48 1.57 -16.02
CA LEU A 618 -3.34 1.32 -16.89
C LEU A 618 -2.68 2.62 -17.36
N LEU A 619 -1.37 2.75 -17.11
CA LEU A 619 -0.52 3.88 -17.48
C LEU A 619 0.41 3.54 -18.65
N TYR A 620 0.97 2.32 -18.65
CA TYR A 620 1.92 1.86 -19.66
C TYR A 620 1.47 0.54 -20.24
N PHE A 621 1.28 0.49 -21.56
CA PHE A 621 0.77 -0.69 -22.23
C PHE A 621 1.57 -1.05 -23.49
N HIS A 622 2.23 -2.20 -23.45
CA HIS A 622 3.03 -2.76 -24.53
C HIS A 622 2.43 -4.09 -24.99
N CYS A 623 1.87 -4.11 -26.19
CA CYS A 623 1.31 -5.27 -26.86
C CYS A 623 1.89 -5.47 -28.26
N GLU A 624 3.04 -4.87 -28.57
CA GLU A 624 3.67 -4.99 -29.88
C GLU A 624 3.97 -6.44 -30.29
N ASN A 625 4.04 -6.68 -31.60
CA ASN A 625 4.34 -7.98 -32.19
C ASN A 625 3.40 -9.08 -31.67
N ASN A 626 2.10 -8.87 -31.85
CA ASN A 626 1.02 -9.83 -31.61
C ASN A 626 0.17 -9.96 -32.89
N LEU A 627 -1.01 -10.57 -32.80
CA LEU A 627 -1.93 -10.78 -33.92
C LEU A 627 -3.27 -10.04 -33.72
N LEU A 628 -3.27 -8.96 -32.92
CA LEU A 628 -4.49 -8.22 -32.56
C LEU A 628 -5.09 -7.53 -33.79
N LYS A 629 -6.38 -7.74 -34.04
CA LYS A 629 -7.12 -7.03 -35.11
C LYS A 629 -7.82 -5.77 -34.66
N LYS A 630 -8.13 -5.71 -33.36
CA LYS A 630 -8.78 -4.60 -32.70
C LYS A 630 -8.11 -4.34 -31.38
N LEU A 631 -8.07 -3.07 -30.98
CA LEU A 631 -7.58 -2.66 -29.68
C LEU A 631 -8.46 -1.53 -29.16
N ASP A 632 -9.26 -1.83 -28.14
CA ASP A 632 -10.07 -0.83 -27.43
C ASP A 632 -9.32 -0.34 -26.20
N VAL A 633 -8.88 0.92 -26.24
CA VAL A 633 -8.23 1.62 -25.12
C VAL A 633 -9.14 2.72 -24.53
N SER A 634 -10.42 2.74 -24.90
CA SER A 634 -11.32 3.86 -24.59
C SER A 634 -11.64 4.03 -23.11
N GLY A 635 -11.51 2.96 -22.31
CA GLY A 635 -11.63 2.96 -20.85
C GLY A 635 -10.33 3.30 -20.11
N ASN A 636 -9.18 3.23 -20.78
CA ASN A 636 -7.86 3.45 -20.17
C ASN A 636 -7.46 4.94 -20.28
N THR A 637 -8.26 5.80 -19.68
CA THR A 637 -8.13 7.27 -19.80
C THR A 637 -6.81 7.84 -19.27
N ASN A 638 -6.17 7.14 -18.33
CA ASN A 638 -4.88 7.52 -17.72
C ASN A 638 -3.65 7.04 -18.53
N LEU A 639 -3.83 6.46 -19.72
CA LEU A 639 -2.75 5.85 -20.48
C LEU A 639 -1.72 6.90 -20.93
N VAL A 640 -0.46 6.74 -20.54
CA VAL A 640 0.67 7.64 -20.85
C VAL A 640 1.50 7.11 -22.01
N GLN A 641 1.62 5.78 -22.12
CA GLN A 641 2.43 5.13 -23.16
C GLN A 641 1.71 3.92 -23.74
N LEU A 642 1.66 3.85 -25.08
CA LEU A 642 1.06 2.75 -25.84
C LEU A 642 1.98 2.25 -26.95
N TYR A 643 2.48 1.02 -26.84
CA TYR A 643 3.17 0.32 -27.93
C TYR A 643 2.28 -0.81 -28.44
N CYS A 644 1.82 -0.70 -29.69
CA CYS A 644 0.95 -1.68 -30.35
C CYS A 644 1.40 -1.99 -31.78
N PHE A 645 2.65 -1.68 -32.13
CA PHE A 645 3.20 -1.93 -33.46
C PHE A 645 3.33 -3.43 -33.77
N GLY A 646 3.42 -3.82 -35.04
CA GLY A 646 3.59 -5.23 -35.41
C GLY A 646 2.36 -6.11 -35.10
N ASN A 647 1.16 -5.52 -35.07
CA ASN A 647 -0.12 -6.22 -34.91
C ASN A 647 -0.89 -6.26 -36.24
N GLN A 648 -2.18 -6.58 -36.21
CA GLN A 648 -3.08 -6.58 -37.37
C GLN A 648 -4.23 -5.56 -37.21
N LEU A 649 -4.00 -4.46 -36.49
CA LEU A 649 -5.05 -3.52 -36.13
C LEU A 649 -5.66 -2.85 -37.37
N GLU A 650 -6.99 -2.89 -37.49
CA GLU A 650 -7.75 -2.24 -38.58
C GLU A 650 -8.13 -0.80 -38.23
N GLU A 651 -8.34 -0.52 -36.94
CA GLU A 651 -8.69 0.79 -36.39
C GLU A 651 -8.01 0.99 -35.03
N LEU A 652 -7.66 2.25 -34.71
CA LEU A 652 -7.22 2.63 -33.37
C LEU A 652 -7.86 3.97 -32.98
N ASN A 653 -8.70 3.93 -31.95
CA ASN A 653 -9.41 5.10 -31.44
C ASN A 653 -8.75 5.59 -30.14
N LEU A 654 -8.23 6.82 -30.15
CA LEU A 654 -7.52 7.42 -29.02
C LEU A 654 -8.23 8.64 -28.44
N LYS A 655 -9.51 8.86 -28.77
CA LYS A 655 -10.26 10.07 -28.41
C LYS A 655 -10.38 10.33 -26.90
N ASN A 656 -10.23 9.29 -26.07
CA ASN A 656 -10.39 9.35 -24.61
C ASN A 656 -9.04 9.31 -23.86
N ASN A 657 -7.91 9.14 -24.55
CA ASN A 657 -6.59 8.94 -23.94
C ASN A 657 -5.80 10.25 -23.94
N PHE A 658 -6.31 11.25 -23.22
CA PHE A 658 -5.79 12.63 -23.25
C PHE A 658 -4.37 12.77 -22.70
N ASP A 659 -3.95 11.85 -21.83
CA ASP A 659 -2.64 11.87 -21.16
C ASP A 659 -1.55 11.11 -21.95
N LEU A 660 -1.86 10.60 -23.14
CA LEU A 660 -0.94 9.79 -23.94
C LEU A 660 0.23 10.64 -24.47
N GLY A 661 1.40 10.45 -23.87
CA GLY A 661 2.64 11.14 -24.24
C GLY A 661 3.55 10.33 -25.15
N THR A 662 3.32 9.03 -25.35
CA THR A 662 4.10 8.19 -26.27
C THR A 662 3.22 7.14 -26.95
N LEU A 663 3.27 7.07 -28.29
CA LEU A 663 2.49 6.11 -29.09
C LEU A 663 3.37 5.45 -30.15
N HIS A 664 3.54 4.12 -30.13
CA HIS A 664 4.18 3.37 -31.22
C HIS A 664 3.19 2.37 -31.83
N CYS A 665 2.61 2.69 -32.99
CA CYS A 665 1.57 1.87 -33.66
C CYS A 665 1.91 1.45 -35.09
N TYR A 666 3.17 1.56 -35.52
CA TYR A 666 3.61 1.22 -36.88
C TYR A 666 3.48 -0.29 -37.19
N ASP A 667 3.66 -0.72 -38.45
CA ASP A 667 3.61 -2.14 -38.84
C ASP A 667 2.32 -2.91 -38.41
N ASN A 668 1.17 -2.22 -38.40
CA ASN A 668 -0.17 -2.82 -38.33
C ASN A 668 -0.73 -3.09 -39.74
N TYR A 669 -1.76 -3.96 -39.88
CA TYR A 669 -2.27 -4.37 -41.20
C TYR A 669 -2.78 -3.17 -42.01
N MET A 670 -2.03 -2.78 -43.04
CA MET A 670 -2.35 -1.69 -43.96
C MET A 670 -3.44 -2.11 -44.97
N GLY A 671 -4.63 -2.47 -44.48
CA GLY A 671 -5.82 -2.52 -45.34
C GLY A 671 -6.14 -1.11 -45.84
N ASP A 672 -6.77 -0.98 -47.02
CA ASP A 672 -7.15 0.31 -47.65
C ASP A 672 -8.03 1.22 -46.76
N ASN A 673 -8.49 0.73 -45.59
CA ASN A 673 -9.40 1.40 -44.64
C ASN A 673 -8.78 1.66 -43.25
N TYR A 674 -7.44 1.59 -43.08
CA TYR A 674 -6.81 1.89 -41.79
C TYR A 674 -7.05 3.36 -41.39
N GLU A 675 -7.85 3.59 -40.34
CA GLU A 675 -8.16 4.91 -39.80
C GLU A 675 -7.67 5.03 -38.35
N VAL A 676 -6.82 6.02 -38.09
CA VAL A 676 -6.48 6.46 -36.73
C VAL A 676 -7.34 7.68 -36.45
N SER A 677 -8.35 7.52 -35.59
CA SER A 677 -9.25 8.60 -35.22
C SER A 677 -8.72 9.30 -33.97
N ILE A 678 -8.28 10.55 -34.14
CA ILE A 678 -7.85 11.46 -33.08
C ILE A 678 -8.80 12.67 -33.14
N ASP A 679 -9.75 12.76 -32.22
CA ASP A 679 -10.63 13.93 -32.17
C ASP A 679 -9.82 15.17 -31.73
N LYS A 680 -9.56 16.07 -32.69
CA LYS A 680 -9.07 17.46 -32.50
C LYS A 680 -7.94 17.63 -31.47
N PHE A 681 -6.77 17.08 -31.78
CA PHE A 681 -5.52 17.60 -31.21
C PHE A 681 -5.00 18.73 -32.12
N ASP A 682 -5.37 19.98 -31.83
CA ASP A 682 -4.71 21.16 -32.44
C ASP A 682 -3.20 21.24 -32.06
N ASP A 683 -2.74 20.35 -31.17
CA ASP A 683 -1.43 20.36 -30.54
C ASP A 683 -0.66 19.02 -30.59
N PHE A 684 -0.99 18.10 -31.51
CA PHE A 684 -0.22 16.85 -31.66
C PHE A 684 1.29 17.15 -31.88
N ASP A 685 1.61 18.17 -32.66
CA ASP A 685 3.01 18.62 -32.87
C ASP A 685 3.64 19.34 -31.65
N LYS A 686 2.84 19.83 -30.69
CA LYS A 686 3.34 20.48 -29.47
C LYS A 686 3.63 19.51 -28.33
N VAL A 687 2.90 18.39 -28.27
CA VAL A 687 3.08 17.35 -27.23
C VAL A 687 4.28 16.45 -27.55
N PHE A 688 4.48 16.08 -28.81
CA PHE A 688 5.49 15.09 -29.19
C PHE A 688 6.86 15.66 -29.58
N GLY A 689 6.99 16.99 -29.70
CA GLY A 689 8.24 17.63 -30.14
C GLY A 689 8.61 17.23 -31.57
N LYS A 690 9.39 18.06 -32.28
CA LYS A 690 9.84 17.70 -33.63
C LYS A 690 10.61 16.36 -33.59
N PRO A 691 10.26 15.37 -34.43
CA PRO A 691 10.87 14.05 -34.38
C PRO A 691 12.25 14.09 -35.04
N GLU A 692 13.29 14.44 -34.28
CA GLU A 692 14.67 14.07 -34.63
C GLU A 692 14.99 12.70 -34.03
N SER A 693 14.41 11.67 -34.63
CA SER A 693 14.90 10.28 -34.78
C SER A 693 13.78 9.23 -34.62
N SER A 694 13.42 8.64 -35.76
CA SER A 694 12.92 7.25 -35.90
C SER A 694 11.42 6.96 -35.68
N ARG A 695 10.70 6.87 -36.82
CA ARG A 695 9.51 6.02 -37.13
C ARG A 695 8.12 6.45 -36.65
N PHE A 696 7.55 7.45 -37.34
CA PHE A 696 6.18 7.34 -37.85
C PHE A 696 6.22 7.40 -39.37
N LYS A 697 5.84 6.31 -40.05
CA LYS A 697 5.49 6.32 -41.47
C LYS A 697 3.99 6.15 -41.58
N TYR A 698 3.30 7.28 -41.72
CA TYR A 698 1.97 7.32 -42.30
C TYR A 698 2.10 7.15 -43.81
N SER A 699 1.29 6.30 -44.42
CA SER A 699 1.12 6.23 -45.87
C SER A 699 -0.34 5.94 -46.22
N PRO A 700 -1.11 6.98 -46.58
CA PRO A 700 -2.16 6.85 -47.56
C PRO A 700 -1.63 7.37 -48.88
N GLN A 701 -2.00 6.66 -49.93
CA GLN A 701 -1.69 6.89 -51.33
C GLN A 701 -0.32 6.40 -51.79
N LYS A 702 -0.41 5.47 -52.76
CA LYS A 702 0.53 5.33 -53.88
C LYS A 702 1.35 6.60 -54.04
N THR A 703 2.67 6.48 -53.94
CA THR A 703 3.54 7.25 -54.83
C THR A 703 3.11 6.93 -56.26
N LEU A 704 2.17 7.71 -56.80
CA LEU A 704 2.21 8.08 -58.21
C LEU A 704 3.48 8.90 -58.34
N GLY A 705 4.61 8.21 -58.53
CA GLY A 705 5.77 8.84 -59.11
C GLY A 705 5.28 9.38 -60.45
N TRP A 706 5.20 10.70 -60.58
CA TRP A 706 4.85 11.30 -61.85
C TRP A 706 5.92 10.87 -62.86
N LYS A 707 5.53 10.06 -63.85
CA LYS A 707 6.35 9.88 -65.04
C LYS A 707 5.90 10.94 -66.04
N TYR A 708 6.79 11.87 -66.30
CA TYR A 708 6.65 12.81 -67.39
C TYR A 708 7.79 12.54 -68.37
N GLU A 709 7.48 12.52 -69.66
CA GLU A 709 8.49 12.53 -70.71
C GLU A 709 8.36 13.85 -71.46
N CYS A 710 9.44 14.62 -71.46
CA CYS A 710 9.60 15.75 -72.37
C CYS A 710 10.15 15.17 -73.67
N GLU A 711 9.28 14.88 -74.63
CA GLU A 711 9.72 14.49 -75.97
C GLU A 711 10.27 15.74 -76.69
N ASN A 712 11.43 15.59 -77.31
CA ASN A 712 12.12 16.66 -78.04
C ASN A 712 11.24 17.25 -79.15
N LEU A 713 11.45 18.56 -79.42
CA LEU A 713 11.08 19.33 -80.62
C LEU A 713 10.35 18.51 -81.69
N SER A 714 9.03 18.68 -81.80
CA SER A 714 8.35 18.23 -83.01
C SER A 714 8.90 19.01 -84.21
N ALA A 715 8.82 18.44 -85.41
CA ALA A 715 9.31 19.05 -86.65
C ALA A 715 8.70 20.45 -86.95
N ASP A 716 7.72 20.87 -86.14
CA ASP A 716 6.93 22.08 -86.28
C ASP A 716 7.39 23.22 -85.34
N GLY A 717 8.41 22.98 -84.49
CA GLY A 717 9.03 24.00 -83.64
C GLY A 717 8.34 24.27 -82.29
N ASN A 718 7.53 23.33 -81.80
CA ASN A 718 6.80 23.44 -80.53
C ASN A 718 7.36 22.51 -79.46
N ILE A 719 7.16 22.89 -78.19
CA ILE A 719 7.43 22.05 -77.02
C ILE A 719 6.10 21.57 -76.46
N THR A 720 5.94 20.25 -76.36
CA THR A 720 4.73 19.62 -75.80
C THR A 720 5.12 18.86 -74.53
N VAL A 721 4.36 19.09 -73.46
CA VAL A 721 4.51 18.36 -72.20
C VAL A 721 3.29 17.46 -72.03
N SER A 722 3.52 16.15 -72.00
CA SER A 722 2.50 15.12 -71.81
C SER A 722 2.59 14.50 -70.41
N TYR A 723 1.45 14.24 -69.78
CA TYR A 723 1.37 13.69 -68.43
C TYR A 723 0.34 12.55 -68.35
N ASP A 724 0.69 11.47 -67.65
CA ASP A 724 -0.14 10.26 -67.64
C ASP A 724 -1.04 10.17 -66.40
N ARG A 725 -2.32 9.87 -66.67
CA ARG A 725 -3.45 9.68 -65.74
C ARG A 725 -3.62 10.72 -64.63
N LEU A 726 -4.60 11.58 -64.84
CA LEU A 726 -5.30 12.28 -63.78
C LEU A 726 -6.80 12.07 -63.98
N THR A 727 -7.54 11.93 -62.90
CA THR A 727 -8.88 12.52 -62.83
C THR A 727 -8.69 14.03 -62.72
N VAL A 728 -8.23 14.71 -63.80
CA VAL A 728 -8.30 16.18 -63.88
C VAL A 728 -9.68 16.50 -64.41
N SER A 729 -10.65 16.64 -63.53
CA SER A 729 -11.81 17.46 -63.84
C SER A 729 -11.61 18.92 -63.42
N ASP A 730 -10.61 19.21 -62.58
CA ASP A 730 -10.63 20.41 -61.75
C ASP A 730 -9.48 21.42 -61.87
N PHE A 731 -8.48 21.20 -62.73
CA PHE A 731 -7.31 22.09 -62.81
C PHE A 731 -6.90 22.45 -64.24
N ASP A 732 -6.42 23.69 -64.42
CA ASP A 732 -5.78 24.16 -65.66
C ASP A 732 -4.26 24.07 -65.54
N VAL A 733 -3.58 23.62 -66.61
CA VAL A 733 -2.11 23.50 -66.65
C VAL A 733 -1.54 24.62 -67.51
N THR A 734 -0.64 25.43 -66.95
CA THR A 734 0.00 26.55 -67.65
C THR A 734 1.49 26.29 -67.86
N LEU A 735 1.95 26.39 -69.11
CA LEU A 735 3.36 26.36 -69.48
C LEU A 735 3.88 27.79 -69.68
N ALA A 736 5.08 28.04 -69.17
CA ALA A 736 5.74 29.33 -69.21
C ALA A 736 7.16 29.17 -69.73
N LEU A 737 7.50 29.89 -70.79
CA LEU A 737 8.85 29.93 -71.37
C LEU A 737 9.58 31.16 -70.85
N TYR A 738 10.80 30.98 -70.35
CA TYR A 738 11.67 32.01 -69.84
C TYR A 738 12.97 32.08 -70.66
N LYS A 739 13.54 33.28 -70.78
CA LYS A 739 14.92 33.52 -71.19
C LYS A 739 15.60 34.38 -70.13
N ASP A 740 16.70 33.93 -69.56
CA ASP A 740 17.42 34.62 -68.47
C ASP A 740 16.48 35.04 -67.32
N ASN A 741 15.60 34.13 -66.90
CA ASN A 741 14.55 34.35 -65.89
C ASN A 741 13.51 35.43 -66.22
N ARG A 742 13.44 35.91 -67.47
CA ARG A 742 12.34 36.75 -67.96
C ARG A 742 11.32 35.92 -68.71
N LEU A 743 10.05 36.04 -68.34
CA LEU A 743 8.95 35.36 -68.99
C LEU A 743 8.79 35.88 -70.43
N ILE A 744 8.91 34.99 -71.40
CA ILE A 744 8.84 35.27 -72.83
C ILE A 744 7.49 34.85 -73.42
N ASN A 745 6.98 33.69 -73.02
CA ASN A 745 5.70 33.19 -73.55
C ASN A 745 4.94 32.37 -72.49
N LEU A 746 3.61 32.35 -72.58
CA LEU A 746 2.72 31.56 -71.74
C LEU A 746 1.72 30.83 -72.64
N SER A 747 1.44 29.58 -72.31
CA SER A 747 0.38 28.79 -72.93
C SER A 747 -0.40 28.06 -71.84
N VAL A 748 -1.72 28.14 -71.89
CA VAL A 748 -2.60 27.45 -70.92
C VAL A 748 -3.25 26.28 -71.65
N GLY A 749 -3.02 25.08 -71.16
CA GLY A 749 -3.72 23.87 -71.57
C GLY A 749 -5.13 23.85 -70.99
N ASN A 750 -6.08 23.30 -71.75
CA ASN A 750 -7.48 23.26 -71.34
C ASN A 750 -7.70 22.22 -70.24
N ARG A 751 -8.63 22.53 -69.32
CA ARG A 751 -9.10 21.64 -68.26
C ARG A 751 -9.45 20.24 -68.79
N GLY A 752 -8.78 19.22 -68.26
CA GLY A 752 -9.03 17.81 -68.60
C GLY A 752 -8.27 17.25 -69.81
N GLU A 753 -7.47 18.06 -70.51
CA GLU A 753 -6.54 17.54 -71.53
C GLU A 753 -5.30 16.90 -70.88
N LYS A 754 -4.66 15.94 -71.56
CA LYS A 754 -3.49 15.18 -71.05
C LYS A 754 -2.14 15.76 -71.49
N SER A 755 -2.15 16.92 -72.12
CA SER A 755 -0.95 17.59 -72.62
C SER A 755 -1.17 19.09 -72.75
N ALA A 756 -0.11 19.87 -72.55
CA ALA A 756 -0.07 21.29 -72.89
C ALA A 756 1.09 21.56 -73.87
N SER A 757 0.91 22.48 -74.81
CA SER A 757 1.92 22.82 -75.82
C SER A 757 2.23 24.30 -75.84
N LEU A 758 3.50 24.64 -76.03
CA LEU A 758 3.99 26.01 -76.13
C LEU A 758 4.75 26.20 -77.45
N VAL A 759 4.41 27.29 -78.15
CA VAL A 759 5.05 27.68 -79.41
C VAL A 759 6.30 28.50 -79.12
N LEU A 760 7.43 28.10 -79.69
CA LEU A 760 8.67 28.85 -79.55
C LEU A 760 8.64 30.11 -80.45
N PRO A 761 9.13 31.26 -79.96
CA PRO A 761 9.25 32.45 -80.78
C PRO A 761 10.25 32.22 -81.93
N LYS A 762 10.07 32.90 -83.07
CA LYS A 762 10.97 32.79 -84.23
C LYS A 762 12.44 33.13 -83.93
N GLU A 763 12.68 33.83 -82.83
CA GLU A 763 13.99 34.27 -82.31
C GLU A 763 14.58 33.26 -81.32
N PHE A 764 14.04 32.04 -81.24
CA PHE A 764 14.61 30.96 -80.44
C PHE A 764 15.94 30.54 -81.05
N GLU A 765 17.03 31.10 -80.52
CA GLU A 765 18.41 30.77 -80.85
C GLU A 765 18.94 29.73 -79.85
N SER A 766 19.71 28.75 -80.35
CA SER A 766 20.17 27.57 -79.61
C SER A 766 21.27 27.84 -78.56
N GLU A 767 21.31 29.03 -77.97
CA GLU A 767 22.26 29.39 -76.92
C GLU A 767 21.62 29.35 -75.52
N ASN A 768 22.45 29.07 -74.52
CA ASN A 768 22.05 28.84 -73.12
C ASN A 768 21.28 30.03 -72.52
N GLY A 769 20.30 29.71 -71.68
CA GLY A 769 19.51 30.69 -70.92
C GLY A 769 17.99 30.54 -71.05
N TRP A 770 17.50 29.59 -71.85
CA TRP A 770 16.08 29.29 -71.98
C TRP A 770 15.63 28.22 -70.98
N SER A 771 14.53 28.45 -70.28
CA SER A 771 13.91 27.45 -69.40
C SER A 771 12.39 27.43 -69.54
N VAL A 772 11.78 26.25 -69.35
CA VAL A 772 10.31 26.11 -69.32
C VAL A 772 9.87 25.68 -67.94
N LYS A 773 8.82 26.35 -67.43
CA LYS A 773 8.16 26.04 -66.15
C LYS A 773 6.70 25.71 -66.39
N ALA A 774 6.19 24.75 -65.63
CA ALA A 774 4.79 24.36 -65.64
C ALA A 774 4.13 24.71 -64.30
N PHE A 775 2.92 25.25 -64.35
CA PHE A 775 2.11 25.66 -63.21
C PHE A 775 0.72 25.03 -63.30
N VAL A 776 0.07 24.84 -62.14
CA VAL A 776 -1.31 24.36 -62.07
C VAL A 776 -2.14 25.38 -61.31
N TRP A 777 -3.32 25.71 -61.82
CA TRP A 777 -4.22 26.69 -61.20
C TRP A 777 -5.50 26.02 -60.71
N ASP A 778 -5.86 26.27 -59.45
CA ASP A 778 -7.04 25.73 -58.75
C ASP A 778 -8.27 26.65 -58.82
N GLY A 779 -8.12 27.85 -59.40
CA GLY A 779 -9.22 28.77 -59.71
C GLY A 779 -9.68 29.67 -58.57
N VAL A 780 -9.07 29.67 -57.37
CA VAL A 780 -9.69 30.41 -56.23
C VAL A 780 -8.83 31.51 -55.60
N SER A 781 -7.48 31.46 -55.53
CA SER A 781 -6.75 32.66 -55.03
C SER A 781 -5.23 32.76 -55.21
N SER A 782 -4.50 31.76 -55.70
CA SER A 782 -3.06 31.94 -55.97
C SER A 782 -2.52 30.92 -56.98
N MET A 783 -1.53 31.33 -57.79
CA MET A 783 -0.71 30.38 -58.55
C MET A 783 0.28 29.75 -57.56
N LEU A 784 0.01 28.53 -57.14
CA LEU A 784 0.94 27.76 -56.33
C LEU A 784 1.97 27.10 -57.25
N PRO A 785 3.28 27.29 -57.04
CA PRO A 785 4.26 26.41 -57.68
C PRO A 785 4.00 24.99 -57.15
N LEU A 786 3.88 24.02 -58.05
CA LEU A 786 3.88 22.60 -57.65
C LEU A 786 5.10 22.38 -56.76
N ASP A 787 4.93 21.73 -55.59
CA ASP A 787 6.08 21.25 -54.83
C ASP A 787 6.90 20.33 -55.74
N GLY A 788 8.07 20.84 -56.16
CA GLY A 788 8.81 20.32 -57.31
C GLY A 788 8.56 21.09 -58.61
N ALA A 789 8.82 22.40 -58.65
CA ALA A 789 8.84 23.15 -59.89
C ALA A 789 9.82 22.50 -60.88
N PHE A 790 9.30 22.07 -62.04
CA PHE A 790 10.15 21.64 -63.14
C PHE A 790 10.76 22.90 -63.77
N GLU A 791 12.05 23.10 -63.55
CA GLU A 791 12.88 23.97 -64.37
C GLU A 791 13.83 23.07 -65.14
N LYS A 792 13.54 22.88 -66.43
CA LYS A 792 14.48 22.23 -67.35
C LYS A 792 15.04 23.31 -68.24
N GLU A 793 16.35 23.48 -68.19
CA GLU A 793 17.08 24.19 -69.24
C GLU A 793 16.87 23.43 -70.56
N LEU A 794 16.45 24.16 -71.58
CA LEU A 794 16.23 23.63 -72.92
C LEU A 794 17.53 23.52 -73.71
#